data_AF-A0A8I1UWK2-F1
#
_entry.id   AF-A0A8I1UWK2-F1
#
_cell.length_a   1.000
_cell.length_b   1.000
_cell.length_c   1.000
_cell.angle_alpha   90.00
_cell.angle_beta   90.00
_cell.angle_gamma   90.00
#
_symmetry.space_group_name_H-M   'P 1'
#
loop_
_entity.id
_entity.type
_entity.pdbx_description
1 polymer ?
#
loop_
_entity_poly.entity_id
_entity_poly.type
_entity_poly.pdbx_seq_one_letter_code
_entity_poly.pdbx_strand_id
1 'polypeptide(L)'
;MSGFSEFRLCVLGAAAGVGLALALAGTSLAQDAKAPAAASPAEAIASPTDPVAKAAFDVLDKHCARCHQVGKLVDRERPAKNFGNMLKLDEIAANPHYVLPGNPLGSKLFRQIVDKEMPYDIYYEGSSHAPPSEDDLKALEAWITSLGTKAVASCENHKFITPEDMVSFMVSDLDKQLQQRKATTRYLTLTHLANICADPAAMKVYRQAAIKLLNSLARSSDVIKLETIDPEGTILRFNLVDLGWKASDWDNIIAIYPYNVVPDNEFVRTLASGTATPLPYVRADWFAFTASQPPLYDVLLQLPNTFQQLTREQGIDVEGNIRNFVAQRAGFQRSGVSQNNRLIERHPSRSGYFWTSYDFAGNRDHQSLFSFPLGPGSGDNEFHHDGGESIFSLPNGFQGYYLNKATGERLDKGPTAIVRDASRKDFSVTNGISCMGCHDQGMRKAKDDIRELVLKGRTFPKDVRDAVEGLYPPHDKMDALIDDDGKRFADAMKRAGLDPALKLNGIEMINALAKRYEDDLDLTLAASEFGLTKAEFDEGTGDVDRTFRPMVRRLAQGAVPRDQFELAFKGIAPDVTDLKLVTVKTARPVERPSAPVRNDDLSLTSDKDSYKLGDTPEFTIVAPRDCFLTLTDVDERGEGTVLFPNSFQQDNLIKAGVPVRFPGANAPFRFRMKDKGIETVAAVCAVQAGGGDRIQHDFRKNQFTPVPNYTTTLARSILVEAVRPGTPTVAGTTNAGAAAVAAREPPPGGSRGSFRAAIRLQVR
;
A
#
# COMPACT_ATOMS: atom_id res chain seq x y z
N MET A 1 -46.05 37.25 10.69
CA MET A 1 -46.38 38.27 9.68
C MET A 1 -45.99 37.68 8.33
N SER A 2 -46.93 37.00 7.66
CA SER A 2 -47.64 37.49 6.45
C SER A 2 -46.70 37.67 5.25
N GLY A 3 -46.88 37.07 4.07
CA GLY A 3 -47.98 36.30 3.50
C GLY A 3 -47.60 35.90 2.06
N PHE A 4 -48.39 34.98 1.50
CA PHE A 4 -48.30 34.39 0.16
C PHE A 4 -48.80 35.33 -0.97
N SER A 5 -48.33 35.06 -2.20
CA SER A 5 -48.95 35.39 -3.50
C SER A 5 -48.23 34.52 -4.57
N GLU A 6 -48.82 33.90 -5.60
CA GLU A 6 -50.19 33.88 -6.11
C GLU A 6 -50.43 32.65 -7.03
N PHE A 7 -51.71 32.34 -7.25
CA PHE A 7 -52.33 31.28 -8.05
C PHE A 7 -52.10 31.39 -9.58
N ARG A 8 -52.24 30.27 -10.33
CA ARG A 8 -53.44 29.98 -11.15
C ARG A 8 -53.41 28.62 -11.87
N LEU A 9 -54.57 27.96 -11.80
CA LEU A 9 -54.96 26.72 -12.48
C LEU A 9 -55.94 27.06 -13.61
N CYS A 10 -55.91 26.34 -14.73
CA CYS A 10 -57.04 26.27 -15.67
C CYS A 10 -57.16 24.86 -16.24
N VAL A 11 -58.39 24.32 -16.20
CA VAL A 11 -58.84 22.99 -16.61
C VAL A 11 -59.71 23.11 -17.86
N LEU A 12 -59.68 22.12 -18.76
CA LEU A 12 -60.75 21.56 -19.63
C LEU A 12 -60.07 20.75 -20.76
N GLY A 13 -60.53 19.61 -21.26
CA GLY A 13 -61.76 18.83 -21.09
C GLY A 13 -61.61 17.51 -21.91
N ALA A 14 -62.50 16.56 -21.66
CA ALA A 14 -62.47 15.17 -22.13
C ALA A 14 -63.00 14.94 -23.57
N ALA A 15 -62.62 13.81 -24.18
CA ALA A 15 -63.50 13.01 -25.05
C ALA A 15 -62.98 11.57 -25.24
N ALA A 16 -63.89 10.61 -25.20
CA ALA A 16 -63.69 9.17 -25.28
C ALA A 16 -63.77 8.63 -26.72
N GLY A 17 -63.13 7.48 -26.97
CA GLY A 17 -63.31 6.68 -28.19
C GLY A 17 -62.93 5.22 -27.94
N VAL A 18 -63.95 4.35 -27.92
CA VAL A 18 -63.84 2.89 -27.79
C VAL A 18 -63.58 2.28 -29.17
N GLY A 19 -62.65 1.34 -29.26
CA GLY A 19 -62.43 0.49 -30.43
C GLY A 19 -61.77 -0.83 -30.02
N LEU A 20 -62.57 -1.90 -29.98
CA LEU A 20 -62.15 -3.27 -29.70
C LEU A 20 -61.85 -3.99 -31.02
N ALA A 21 -60.66 -4.57 -31.18
CA ALA A 21 -60.39 -5.60 -32.18
C ALA A 21 -59.29 -6.55 -31.68
N LEU A 22 -59.62 -7.84 -31.57
CA LEU A 22 -58.67 -8.94 -31.33
C LEU A 22 -57.86 -9.23 -32.60
N ALA A 23 -56.55 -9.48 -32.45
CA ALA A 23 -55.82 -10.45 -33.26
C ALA A 23 -54.53 -10.89 -32.53
N LEU A 24 -54.40 -12.21 -32.36
CA LEU A 24 -53.20 -12.92 -31.90
C LEU A 24 -52.14 -12.95 -33.02
N ALA A 25 -50.89 -12.63 -32.70
CA ALA A 25 -49.69 -13.22 -33.31
C ALA A 25 -48.47 -12.83 -32.47
N GLY A 26 -47.74 -13.82 -31.96
CA GLY A 26 -46.56 -13.60 -31.13
C GLY A 26 -45.35 -13.11 -31.92
N THR A 27 -44.52 -12.33 -31.24
CA THR A 27 -43.08 -12.23 -31.51
C THR A 27 -42.36 -11.99 -30.19
N SER A 28 -41.30 -12.76 -29.97
CA SER A 28 -40.42 -12.67 -28.82
C SER A 28 -39.75 -11.29 -28.78
N LEU A 29 -39.96 -10.54 -27.71
CA LEU A 29 -39.08 -9.44 -27.35
C LEU A 29 -38.08 -9.95 -26.32
N ALA A 30 -36.94 -10.39 -26.84
CA ALA A 30 -35.71 -10.43 -26.07
C ALA A 30 -35.47 -9.01 -25.54
N GLN A 31 -35.64 -8.82 -24.23
CA GLN A 31 -35.15 -7.63 -23.56
C GLN A 31 -33.64 -7.79 -23.44
N ASP A 32 -32.92 -6.96 -24.22
CA ASP A 32 -31.48 -6.80 -24.14
C ASP A 32 -31.07 -6.59 -22.68
N ALA A 33 -30.35 -7.58 -22.15
CA ALA A 33 -29.67 -7.50 -20.88
C ALA A 33 -28.69 -6.32 -20.94
N LYS A 34 -29.00 -5.27 -20.20
CA LYS A 34 -28.14 -4.11 -20.03
C LYS A 34 -26.85 -4.60 -19.36
N ALA A 35 -25.75 -4.56 -20.13
CA ALA A 35 -24.41 -4.88 -19.69
C ALA A 35 -24.06 -4.14 -18.38
N PRO A 36 -23.23 -4.73 -17.50
CA PRO A 36 -22.83 -4.11 -16.24
C PRO A 36 -22.20 -2.75 -16.52
N ALA A 37 -22.47 -1.79 -15.63
CA ALA A 37 -21.98 -0.42 -15.72
C ALA A 37 -20.47 -0.43 -15.99
N ALA A 38 -20.09 0.03 -17.18
CA ALA A 38 -18.72 0.24 -17.56
C ALA A 38 -18.04 1.16 -16.55
N ALA A 39 -16.80 0.84 -16.20
CA ALA A 39 -15.90 1.71 -15.48
C ALA A 39 -15.97 3.14 -16.04
N SER A 40 -15.86 4.15 -15.17
CA SER A 40 -15.65 5.53 -15.59
C SER A 40 -14.60 5.56 -16.71
N PRO A 41 -14.83 6.32 -17.81
CA PRO A 41 -13.90 6.35 -18.91
C PRO A 41 -12.53 6.71 -18.36
N ALA A 42 -11.56 5.79 -18.52
CA ALA A 42 -10.18 6.04 -18.15
C ALA A 42 -9.77 7.32 -18.88
N GLU A 43 -9.52 8.38 -18.12
CA GLU A 43 -8.98 9.62 -18.65
C GLU A 43 -7.71 9.25 -19.44
N ALA A 44 -7.71 9.52 -20.74
CA ALA A 44 -6.63 9.10 -21.61
C ALA A 44 -5.33 9.73 -21.09
N ILE A 45 -4.38 8.88 -20.69
CA ILE A 45 -3.09 9.35 -20.17
C ILE A 45 -2.36 10.04 -21.32
N ALA A 46 -2.25 11.36 -21.25
CA ALA A 46 -1.59 12.14 -22.28
C ALA A 46 -0.08 11.82 -22.28
N SER A 47 0.45 11.46 -23.45
CA SER A 47 1.89 11.40 -23.64
C SER A 47 2.48 12.80 -23.43
N PRO A 48 3.60 12.93 -22.70
CA PRO A 48 4.32 14.20 -22.61
C PRO A 48 4.72 14.71 -24.00
N THR A 49 4.75 16.04 -24.15
CA THR A 49 5.19 16.73 -25.38
C THR A 49 6.69 17.00 -25.38
N ASP A 50 7.30 17.17 -24.20
CA ASP A 50 8.75 17.28 -24.05
C ASP A 50 9.42 15.98 -24.53
N PRO A 51 10.42 16.04 -25.45
CA PRO A 51 11.04 14.84 -25.99
C PRO A 51 11.73 13.95 -24.95
N VAL A 52 12.31 14.53 -23.89
CA VAL A 52 13.02 13.77 -22.85
C VAL A 52 12.00 13.02 -21.98
N ALA A 53 10.97 13.73 -21.51
CA ALA A 53 9.87 13.12 -20.75
C ALA A 53 9.11 12.08 -21.59
N LYS A 54 8.92 12.34 -22.90
CA LYS A 54 8.31 11.38 -23.82
C LYS A 54 9.12 10.10 -23.94
N ALA A 55 10.44 10.19 -24.08
CA ALA A 55 11.29 9.01 -24.16
C ALA A 55 11.18 8.15 -22.88
N ALA A 56 11.19 8.77 -21.69
CA ALA A 56 10.95 8.05 -20.43
C ALA A 56 9.55 7.45 -20.35
N PHE A 57 8.52 8.18 -20.78
CA PHE A 57 7.15 7.69 -20.85
C PHE A 57 7.05 6.43 -21.71
N ASP A 58 7.64 6.44 -22.91
CA ASP A 58 7.59 5.32 -23.84
C ASP A 58 8.30 4.07 -23.26
N VAL A 59 9.39 4.26 -22.50
CA VAL A 59 10.08 3.18 -21.77
C VAL A 59 9.18 2.58 -20.69
N LEU A 60 8.56 3.42 -19.86
CA LEU A 60 7.69 2.96 -18.76
C LEU A 60 6.41 2.31 -19.30
N ASP A 61 5.88 2.77 -20.43
CA ASP A 61 4.72 2.15 -21.08
C ASP A 61 5.06 0.75 -21.58
N LYS A 62 6.17 0.63 -22.29
CA LYS A 62 6.67 -0.63 -22.85
C LYS A 62 6.96 -1.67 -21.77
N HIS A 63 7.60 -1.28 -20.67
CA HIS A 63 8.19 -2.22 -19.72
C HIS A 63 7.42 -2.37 -18.41
N CYS A 64 6.56 -1.42 -18.03
CA CYS A 64 6.00 -1.34 -16.68
C CYS A 64 4.47 -1.17 -16.61
N ALA A 65 3.85 -0.49 -17.57
CA ALA A 65 2.43 -0.12 -17.51
C ALA A 65 1.48 -1.32 -17.35
N ARG A 66 1.82 -2.48 -17.93
CA ARG A 66 1.05 -3.73 -17.82
C ARG A 66 0.78 -4.20 -16.38
N CYS A 67 1.58 -3.77 -15.41
CA CYS A 67 1.40 -4.11 -14.00
C CYS A 67 1.14 -2.88 -13.12
N HIS A 68 1.61 -1.70 -13.53
CA HIS A 68 1.68 -0.51 -12.69
C HIS A 68 0.91 0.71 -13.21
N GLN A 69 0.12 0.56 -14.27
CA GLN A 69 -0.70 1.63 -14.80
C GLN A 69 -2.17 1.22 -14.92
N VAL A 70 -3.03 1.92 -14.18
CA VAL A 70 -4.47 1.78 -14.34
C VAL A 70 -4.90 2.16 -15.75
N GLY A 71 -5.83 1.39 -16.30
CA GLY A 71 -6.25 1.49 -17.70
C GLY A 71 -5.35 0.72 -18.67
N LYS A 72 -4.23 0.17 -18.21
CA LYS A 72 -3.29 -0.64 -19.02
C LYS A 72 -2.88 -1.97 -18.37
N LEU A 73 -3.52 -2.36 -17.26
CA LEU A 73 -3.22 -3.61 -16.56
C LEU A 73 -3.51 -4.83 -17.43
N VAL A 74 -2.60 -5.81 -17.41
CA VAL A 74 -2.73 -7.11 -18.08
C VAL A 74 -2.72 -8.22 -17.03
N ASP A 75 -3.66 -9.16 -17.12
CA ASP A 75 -3.84 -10.29 -16.19
C ASP A 75 -3.94 -9.89 -14.71
N ARG A 76 -4.36 -8.64 -14.44
CA ARG A 76 -4.44 -8.05 -13.10
C ARG A 76 -5.66 -7.14 -13.00
N GLU A 77 -6.41 -7.30 -11.91
CA GLU A 77 -7.55 -6.44 -11.60
C GLU A 77 -7.15 -5.14 -10.90
N ARG A 78 -6.01 -5.17 -10.20
CA ARG A 78 -5.48 -4.05 -9.41
C ARG A 78 -3.99 -3.86 -9.69
N PRO A 79 -3.47 -2.62 -9.60
CA PRO A 79 -2.05 -2.38 -9.79
C PRO A 79 -1.19 -3.14 -8.79
N ALA A 80 -0.08 -3.72 -9.27
CA ALA A 80 0.84 -4.43 -8.41
C ALA A 80 1.44 -3.48 -7.35
N LYS A 81 1.61 -3.99 -6.12
CA LYS A 81 2.17 -3.26 -4.97
C LYS A 81 1.49 -1.90 -4.69
N ASN A 82 0.19 -1.77 -5.02
CA ASN A 82 -0.56 -0.52 -4.91
C ASN A 82 0.16 0.65 -5.61
N PHE A 83 0.69 0.42 -6.81
CA PHE A 83 1.36 1.44 -7.61
C PHE A 83 0.76 1.46 -9.01
N GLY A 84 -0.17 2.40 -9.25
CA GLY A 84 -1.06 2.43 -10.41
C GLY A 84 -0.94 3.64 -11.33
N ASN A 85 0.07 4.49 -11.14
CA ASN A 85 0.30 5.74 -11.86
C ASN A 85 1.66 5.80 -12.57
N MET A 86 2.19 4.66 -13.00
CA MET A 86 3.50 4.56 -13.65
C MET A 86 3.72 5.53 -14.82
N LEU A 87 2.67 5.90 -15.56
CA LEU A 87 2.75 6.80 -16.71
C LEU A 87 2.43 8.26 -16.38
N LYS A 88 2.08 8.57 -15.13
CA LYS A 88 1.85 9.94 -14.68
C LYS A 88 3.16 10.52 -14.15
N LEU A 89 4.04 10.91 -15.07
CA LEU A 89 5.43 11.29 -14.77
C LEU A 89 5.53 12.39 -13.70
N ASP A 90 4.64 13.38 -13.71
CA ASP A 90 4.64 14.46 -12.72
C ASP A 90 4.30 13.94 -11.30
N GLU A 91 3.33 13.02 -11.18
CA GLU A 91 2.95 12.44 -9.89
C GLU A 91 4.09 11.58 -9.30
N ILE A 92 4.77 10.78 -10.14
CA ILE A 92 5.87 9.93 -9.67
C ILE A 92 7.15 10.75 -9.39
N ALA A 93 7.38 11.85 -10.13
CA ALA A 93 8.49 12.77 -9.89
C ALA A 93 8.31 13.58 -8.61
N ALA A 94 7.07 13.89 -8.23
CA ALA A 94 6.75 14.62 -7.00
C ALA A 94 6.84 13.75 -5.73
N ASN A 95 6.89 12.42 -5.85
CA ASN A 95 6.98 11.52 -4.70
C ASN A 95 8.43 10.96 -4.56
N PRO A 96 9.18 11.38 -3.53
CA PRO A 96 10.58 10.98 -3.31
C PRO A 96 10.76 9.48 -3.04
N HIS A 97 9.69 8.77 -2.71
CA HIS A 97 9.70 7.31 -2.64
C HIS A 97 10.06 6.66 -3.98
N TYR A 98 9.71 7.28 -5.11
CA TYR A 98 9.94 6.74 -6.45
C TYR A 98 11.13 7.40 -7.13
N VAL A 99 11.15 8.73 -7.15
CA VAL A 99 12.12 9.53 -7.90
C VAL A 99 12.71 10.59 -6.98
N LEU A 100 14.04 10.67 -6.92
CA LEU A 100 14.77 11.80 -6.37
C LEU A 100 15.16 12.70 -7.55
N PRO A 101 14.53 13.88 -7.72
CA PRO A 101 14.79 14.75 -8.85
C PRO A 101 16.28 15.02 -9.05
N GLY A 102 16.73 14.83 -10.29
CA GLY A 102 18.12 15.03 -10.68
C GLY A 102 19.09 13.95 -10.19
N ASN A 103 18.67 12.96 -9.40
CA ASN A 103 19.48 11.86 -8.90
C ASN A 103 18.96 10.50 -9.41
N PRO A 104 19.28 10.10 -10.66
CA PRO A 104 18.86 8.81 -11.21
C PRO A 104 19.32 7.63 -10.35
N LEU A 105 20.60 7.60 -9.94
CA LEU A 105 21.17 6.50 -9.17
C LEU A 105 20.63 6.41 -7.74
N GLY A 106 20.09 7.50 -7.18
CA GLY A 106 19.39 7.50 -5.89
C GLY A 106 17.91 7.14 -6.00
N SER A 107 17.30 7.38 -7.16
CA SER A 107 15.87 7.17 -7.42
C SER A 107 15.51 5.67 -7.36
N LYS A 108 14.54 5.31 -6.51
CA LYS A 108 14.13 3.92 -6.30
C LYS A 108 13.64 3.26 -7.59
N LEU A 109 12.86 3.98 -8.40
CA LEU A 109 12.36 3.50 -9.67
C LEU A 109 13.50 3.05 -10.59
N PHE A 110 14.53 3.90 -10.74
CA PHE A 110 15.69 3.60 -11.57
C PHE A 110 16.54 2.46 -10.97
N ARG A 111 16.81 2.50 -9.66
CA ARG A 111 17.57 1.45 -8.96
C ARG A 111 16.93 0.07 -9.11
N GLN A 112 15.61 -0.05 -8.99
CA GLN A 112 14.92 -1.33 -9.17
C GLN A 112 15.10 -1.91 -10.57
N ILE A 113 15.22 -1.07 -11.61
CA ILE A 113 15.48 -1.53 -12.97
C ILE A 113 16.93 -1.98 -13.11
N VAL A 114 17.88 -1.18 -12.61
CA VAL A 114 19.32 -1.50 -12.68
C VAL A 114 19.66 -2.77 -11.91
N ASP A 115 19.04 -2.97 -10.75
CA ASP A 115 19.26 -4.15 -9.90
C ASP A 115 18.52 -5.41 -10.38
N LYS A 116 17.83 -5.36 -11.52
CA LYS A 116 16.99 -6.46 -12.05
C LYS A 116 15.85 -6.88 -11.11
N GLU A 117 15.43 -5.97 -10.24
CA GLU A 117 14.23 -6.14 -9.43
C GLU A 117 12.96 -5.87 -10.24
N MET A 118 13.08 -5.06 -11.29
CA MET A 118 12.01 -4.72 -12.23
C MET A 118 12.52 -4.73 -13.68
N PRO A 119 11.72 -5.21 -14.66
CA PRO A 119 10.37 -5.77 -14.50
C PRO A 119 10.37 -7.17 -13.85
N TYR A 120 9.60 -7.33 -12.77
CA TYR A 120 9.60 -8.54 -11.96
C TYR A 120 9.14 -9.77 -12.75
N ASP A 121 8.17 -9.61 -13.65
CA ASP A 121 7.64 -10.68 -14.48
C ASP A 121 8.70 -11.29 -15.40
N ILE A 122 9.63 -10.47 -15.89
CA ILE A 122 10.74 -10.92 -16.75
C ILE A 122 11.79 -11.67 -15.92
N TYR A 123 12.28 -11.06 -14.83
CA TYR A 123 13.42 -11.61 -14.10
C TYR A 123 13.05 -12.76 -13.15
N TYR A 124 11.82 -12.81 -12.66
CA TYR A 124 11.40 -13.77 -11.64
C TYR A 124 10.26 -14.69 -12.09
N GLU A 125 9.35 -14.23 -12.96
CA GLU A 125 8.19 -15.01 -13.41
C GLU A 125 8.39 -15.67 -14.79
N GLY A 126 9.51 -15.41 -15.48
CA GLY A 126 9.84 -16.06 -16.75
C GLY A 126 9.06 -15.54 -17.96
N SER A 127 8.56 -14.31 -17.89
CA SER A 127 7.93 -13.60 -19.00
C SER A 127 8.85 -13.53 -20.22
N SER A 128 8.30 -13.71 -21.43
CA SER A 128 9.05 -13.67 -22.69
C SER A 128 9.29 -12.26 -23.24
N HIS A 129 8.83 -11.22 -22.53
CA HIS A 129 9.05 -9.82 -22.90
C HIS A 129 10.55 -9.48 -22.85
N ALA A 130 10.98 -8.58 -23.73
CA ALA A 130 12.36 -8.12 -23.75
C ALA A 130 12.65 -7.28 -22.48
N PRO A 131 13.80 -7.49 -21.81
CA PRO A 131 14.20 -6.63 -20.71
C PRO A 131 14.53 -5.21 -21.20
N PRO A 132 14.56 -4.21 -20.30
CA PRO A 132 15.05 -2.87 -20.62
C PRO A 132 16.45 -2.88 -21.25
N SER A 133 16.61 -2.12 -22.32
CA SER A 133 17.87 -1.97 -23.08
C SER A 133 18.76 -0.85 -22.53
N GLU A 134 19.98 -0.71 -23.08
CA GLU A 134 20.87 0.40 -22.71
C GLU A 134 20.28 1.77 -23.04
N ASP A 135 19.57 1.88 -24.16
CA ASP A 135 18.93 3.13 -24.57
C ASP A 135 17.70 3.45 -23.71
N ASP A 136 16.97 2.41 -23.27
CA ASP A 136 15.85 2.57 -22.32
C ASP A 136 16.36 3.16 -20.99
N LEU A 137 17.50 2.69 -20.48
CA LEU A 137 18.11 3.22 -19.25
C LEU A 137 18.60 4.65 -19.42
N LYS A 138 19.24 4.98 -20.54
CA LYS A 138 19.68 6.35 -20.85
C LYS A 138 18.50 7.32 -20.93
N ALA A 139 17.37 6.90 -21.49
CA ALA A 139 16.16 7.72 -21.55
C ALA A 139 15.61 8.04 -20.15
N LEU A 140 15.55 7.04 -19.26
CA LEU A 140 15.11 7.25 -17.87
C LEU A 140 16.10 8.10 -17.08
N GLU A 141 17.40 7.87 -17.25
CA GLU A 141 18.46 8.67 -16.63
C GLU A 141 18.39 10.13 -17.05
N ALA A 142 18.26 10.40 -18.36
CA ALA A 142 18.15 11.74 -18.90
C ALA A 142 16.91 12.47 -18.37
N TRP A 143 15.77 11.78 -18.27
CA TRP A 143 14.55 12.34 -17.71
C TRP A 143 14.70 12.68 -16.22
N ILE A 144 15.17 11.74 -15.38
CA ILE A 144 15.34 12.03 -13.95
C ILE A 144 16.35 13.17 -13.76
N THR A 145 17.43 13.19 -14.54
CA THR A 145 18.44 14.25 -14.52
C THR A 145 17.85 15.61 -14.89
N SER A 146 16.99 15.68 -15.92
CA SER A 146 16.39 16.93 -16.41
C SER A 146 15.40 17.57 -15.43
N LEU A 147 14.87 16.80 -14.48
CA LEU A 147 14.08 17.35 -13.36
C LEU A 147 14.90 18.33 -12.50
N GLY A 148 16.24 18.19 -12.51
CA GLY A 148 17.14 19.04 -11.73
C GLY A 148 16.85 18.94 -10.23
N THR A 149 16.94 20.05 -9.51
CA THR A 149 16.47 20.16 -8.12
C THR A 149 15.07 20.77 -8.03
N LYS A 150 14.30 20.80 -9.12
CA LYS A 150 13.00 21.49 -9.16
C LYS A 150 12.18 21.03 -7.96
N ALA A 151 12.02 21.95 -7.01
CA ALA A 151 11.23 21.76 -5.82
C ALA A 151 9.83 21.37 -6.27
N VAL A 152 9.19 20.48 -5.52
CA VAL A 152 7.73 20.30 -5.57
C VAL A 152 7.13 21.70 -5.64
N ALA A 153 6.29 21.95 -6.65
CA ALA A 153 5.73 23.27 -6.88
C ALA A 153 5.17 23.80 -5.55
N SER A 154 5.68 24.94 -5.06
CA SER A 154 5.11 25.59 -3.89
C SER A 154 3.67 25.92 -4.22
N CYS A 155 2.71 25.43 -3.46
CA CYS A 155 1.33 25.82 -3.64
C CYS A 155 1.22 27.30 -3.27
N GLU A 156 1.07 28.17 -4.27
CA GLU A 156 1.10 29.63 -4.10
C GLU A 156 0.07 30.17 -3.09
N ASN A 157 -0.91 29.34 -2.69
CA ASN A 157 -2.01 29.70 -1.80
C ASN A 157 -2.10 28.88 -0.49
N HIS A 158 -1.19 27.94 -0.23
CA HIS A 158 -1.23 27.15 1.02
C HIS A 158 -0.55 27.90 2.15
N LYS A 159 -1.22 28.04 3.30
CA LYS A 159 -0.61 28.54 4.53
C LYS A 159 -0.19 27.34 5.36
N PHE A 160 1.11 27.24 5.61
CA PHE A 160 1.66 26.20 6.50
C PHE A 160 0.90 26.17 7.84
N ILE A 161 0.39 25.01 8.21
CA ILE A 161 -0.37 24.80 9.44
C ILE A 161 0.60 24.31 10.50
N THR A 162 0.89 25.17 11.48
CA THR A 162 1.74 24.84 12.62
C THR A 162 1.03 23.91 13.61
N PRO A 163 1.77 23.19 14.49
CA PRO A 163 1.18 22.46 15.61
C PRO A 163 0.27 23.35 16.49
N GLU A 164 0.62 24.62 16.68
CA GLU A 164 -0.16 25.62 17.42
C GLU A 164 -1.48 25.96 16.71
N ASP A 165 -1.44 26.23 15.40
CA ASP A 165 -2.63 26.48 14.59
C ASP A 165 -3.58 25.27 14.66
N MET A 166 -3.04 24.06 14.51
CA MET A 166 -3.80 22.81 14.58
C MET A 166 -4.54 22.65 15.92
N VAL A 167 -3.85 22.87 17.05
CA VAL A 167 -4.46 22.80 18.38
C VAL A 167 -5.47 23.92 18.59
N SER A 168 -5.20 25.13 18.09
CA SER A 168 -6.13 26.26 18.17
C SER A 168 -7.46 25.98 17.45
N PHE A 169 -7.42 25.35 16.27
CA PHE A 169 -8.63 24.90 15.58
C PHE A 169 -9.40 23.89 16.42
N MET A 170 -8.72 22.91 17.03
CA MET A 170 -9.35 21.88 17.85
C MET A 170 -9.98 22.44 19.14
N VAL A 171 -9.34 23.39 19.83
CA VAL A 171 -9.93 24.05 21.00
C VAL A 171 -11.17 24.85 20.60
N SER A 172 -11.07 25.62 19.52
CA SER A 172 -12.19 26.41 19.00
C SER A 172 -13.38 25.55 18.56
N ASP A 173 -13.10 24.36 18.03
CA ASP A 173 -14.13 23.36 17.73
C ASP A 173 -14.72 22.72 19.00
N LEU A 174 -13.86 22.35 19.97
CA LEU A 174 -14.28 21.72 21.22
C LEU A 174 -15.25 22.63 22.01
N ASP A 175 -15.04 23.95 21.97
CA ASP A 175 -15.92 24.92 22.62
C ASP A 175 -17.31 25.00 22.03
N LYS A 176 -17.47 24.61 20.76
CA LYS A 176 -18.77 24.51 20.08
C LYS A 176 -19.48 23.18 20.38
N GLN A 177 -18.79 22.20 20.96
CA GLN A 177 -19.39 20.90 21.27
C GLN A 177 -20.22 20.95 22.56
N LEU A 178 -21.26 20.11 22.61
CA LEU A 178 -22.04 19.89 23.83
C LEU A 178 -21.13 19.41 24.96
N GLN A 179 -21.37 19.90 26.18
CA GLN A 179 -20.50 19.62 27.34
C GLN A 179 -20.33 18.11 27.59
N GLN A 180 -21.39 17.33 27.41
CA GLN A 180 -21.40 15.88 27.59
C GLN A 180 -20.58 15.13 26.53
N ARG A 181 -20.26 15.80 25.42
CA ARG A 181 -19.56 15.23 24.26
C ARG A 181 -18.08 15.59 24.26
N LYS A 182 -17.68 16.68 24.93
CA LYS A 182 -16.30 17.18 24.93
C LYS A 182 -15.28 16.08 25.30
N ALA A 183 -15.53 15.38 26.41
CA ALA A 183 -14.63 14.34 26.93
C ALA A 183 -14.44 13.14 25.98
N THR A 184 -15.32 12.95 25.00
CA THR A 184 -15.26 11.85 24.03
C THR A 184 -14.95 12.32 22.62
N THR A 185 -14.69 13.61 22.41
CA THR A 185 -14.29 14.16 21.11
C THR A 185 -12.83 13.84 20.83
N ARG A 186 -12.53 13.42 19.60
CA ARG A 186 -11.20 13.10 19.09
C ARG A 186 -11.06 13.63 17.65
N TYR A 187 -9.82 13.65 17.15
CA TYR A 187 -9.52 14.18 15.83
C TYR A 187 -8.56 13.27 15.05
N LEU A 188 -8.73 13.22 13.74
CA LEU A 188 -7.74 12.70 12.80
C LEU A 188 -7.16 13.85 11.97
N THR A 189 -5.84 13.87 11.77
CA THR A 189 -5.16 14.99 11.09
C THR A 189 -4.49 14.55 9.78
N LEU A 190 -4.55 15.41 8.78
CA LEU A 190 -3.87 15.31 7.48
C LEU A 190 -3.03 16.58 7.20
N THR A 191 -2.84 17.43 8.22
CA THR A 191 -2.15 18.73 8.11
C THR A 191 -0.76 18.61 7.50
N HIS A 192 0.00 17.58 7.90
CA HIS A 192 1.35 17.33 7.39
C HIS A 192 1.38 17.01 5.89
N LEU A 193 0.31 16.42 5.34
CA LEU A 193 0.20 16.18 3.90
C LEU A 193 -0.19 17.45 3.14
N ALA A 194 -1.02 18.31 3.72
CA ALA A 194 -1.31 19.62 3.15
C ALA A 194 -0.06 20.52 3.12
N ASN A 195 0.71 20.51 4.22
CA ASN A 195 1.97 21.24 4.38
C ASN A 195 3.06 20.89 3.35
N ILE A 196 2.98 19.71 2.72
CA ILE A 196 3.86 19.32 1.60
C ILE A 196 3.18 19.38 0.24
N CYS A 197 2.05 20.09 0.13
CA CYS A 197 1.34 20.25 -1.14
C CYS A 197 0.86 18.93 -1.77
N ALA A 198 0.35 18.00 -0.96
CA ALA A 198 -0.29 16.81 -1.51
C ALA A 198 -1.42 17.20 -2.48
N ASP A 199 -1.45 16.53 -3.64
CA ASP A 199 -2.41 16.80 -4.71
C ASP A 199 -3.87 16.88 -4.19
N PRO A 200 -4.69 17.86 -4.62
CA PRO A 200 -6.07 18.01 -4.14
C PRO A 200 -6.96 16.78 -4.36
N ALA A 201 -6.78 16.05 -5.47
CA ALA A 201 -7.53 14.82 -5.72
C ALA A 201 -7.06 13.70 -4.77
N ALA A 202 -5.76 13.60 -4.50
CA ALA A 202 -5.23 12.70 -3.46
C ALA A 202 -5.76 13.07 -2.06
N MET A 203 -5.76 14.35 -1.68
CA MET A 203 -6.31 14.83 -0.40
C MET A 203 -7.82 14.54 -0.24
N LYS A 204 -8.59 14.57 -1.34
CA LYS A 204 -9.99 14.11 -1.32
C LYS A 204 -10.08 12.62 -1.00
N VAL A 205 -9.24 11.78 -1.62
CA VAL A 205 -9.19 10.34 -1.34
C VAL A 205 -8.79 10.08 0.11
N TYR A 206 -7.76 10.76 0.62
CA TYR A 206 -7.27 10.59 1.99
C TYR A 206 -8.32 10.95 3.05
N ARG A 207 -9.09 12.03 2.87
CA ARG A 207 -10.19 12.36 3.79
C ARG A 207 -11.27 11.28 3.79
N GLN A 208 -11.66 10.79 2.62
CA GLN A 208 -12.65 9.71 2.53
C GLN A 208 -12.14 8.38 3.08
N ALA A 209 -10.86 8.08 2.91
CA ALA A 209 -10.20 6.91 3.51
C ALA A 209 -10.32 6.90 5.03
N ALA A 210 -10.04 8.03 5.69
CA ALA A 210 -10.16 8.17 7.13
C ALA A 210 -11.60 7.93 7.62
N ILE A 211 -12.59 8.49 6.91
CA ILE A 211 -14.02 8.31 7.22
C ILE A 211 -14.46 6.86 7.00
N LYS A 212 -14.05 6.24 5.89
CA LYS A 212 -14.35 4.83 5.57
C LYS A 212 -13.80 3.91 6.65
N LEU A 213 -12.53 4.08 7.02
CA LEU A 213 -11.89 3.24 8.03
C LEU A 213 -12.55 3.39 9.41
N LEU A 214 -12.86 4.61 9.85
CA LEU A 214 -13.54 4.81 11.14
C LEU A 214 -14.90 4.09 11.19
N ASN A 215 -15.68 4.15 10.11
CA ASN A 215 -16.93 3.38 10.03
C ASN A 215 -16.70 1.86 9.98
N SER A 216 -15.63 1.41 9.31
CA SER A 216 -15.22 -0.01 9.28
C SER A 216 -14.65 -0.52 10.62
N LEU A 217 -14.43 0.36 11.59
CA LEU A 217 -14.00 0.01 12.96
C LEU A 217 -15.06 0.34 14.02
N ALA A 218 -16.22 0.84 13.60
CA ALA A 218 -17.32 1.20 14.49
C ALA A 218 -18.09 -0.05 14.94
N ARG A 219 -18.56 -0.02 16.19
CA ARG A 219 -19.42 -1.06 16.78
C ARG A 219 -20.86 -0.60 16.97
N SER A 220 -21.15 0.67 16.65
CA SER A 220 -22.50 1.24 16.64
C SER A 220 -23.27 0.87 15.36
N SER A 221 -24.59 0.98 15.41
CA SER A 221 -25.47 0.78 14.24
C SER A 221 -25.61 2.01 13.35
N ASP A 222 -25.17 3.17 13.83
CA ASP A 222 -25.30 4.42 13.09
C ASP A 222 -24.12 4.60 12.15
N VAL A 223 -24.40 5.03 10.93
CA VAL A 223 -23.37 5.45 9.98
C VAL A 223 -22.90 6.84 10.37
N ILE A 224 -21.59 7.00 10.50
CA ILE A 224 -20.99 8.25 10.94
C ILE A 224 -20.50 9.02 9.73
N LYS A 225 -20.90 10.29 9.65
CA LYS A 225 -20.33 11.29 8.76
C LYS A 225 -19.45 12.23 9.57
N LEU A 226 -18.22 12.46 9.11
CA LEU A 226 -17.29 13.34 9.81
C LEU A 226 -17.34 14.76 9.26
N GLU A 227 -17.12 15.71 10.16
CA GLU A 227 -16.93 17.12 9.82
C GLU A 227 -15.45 17.47 9.88
N THR A 228 -15.03 18.35 8.96
CA THR A 228 -13.72 18.98 9.00
C THR A 228 -13.81 20.33 9.71
N ILE A 229 -12.82 20.68 10.52
CA ILE A 229 -12.90 21.84 11.43
C ILE A 229 -12.00 23.01 11.05
N ASP A 230 -11.14 22.83 10.05
CA ASP A 230 -10.21 23.82 9.53
C ASP A 230 -10.55 24.20 8.08
N PRO A 231 -10.09 25.37 7.59
CA PRO A 231 -10.39 25.85 6.23
C PRO A 231 -9.93 24.91 5.11
N GLU A 232 -8.84 24.17 5.31
CA GLU A 232 -8.28 23.26 4.31
C GLU A 232 -8.88 21.84 4.36
N GLY A 233 -9.77 21.59 5.33
CA GLY A 233 -10.44 20.31 5.49
C GLY A 233 -9.53 19.18 5.98
N THR A 234 -8.44 19.50 6.66
CA THR A 234 -7.36 18.58 7.04
C THR A 234 -7.52 17.97 8.44
N ILE A 235 -8.42 18.48 9.27
CA ILE A 235 -8.67 18.00 10.63
C ILE A 235 -10.11 17.47 10.72
N LEU A 236 -10.26 16.16 10.85
CA LEU A 236 -11.55 15.47 10.92
C LEU A 236 -11.94 15.22 12.38
N ARG A 237 -13.07 15.78 12.83
CA ARG A 237 -13.61 15.55 14.17
C ARG A 237 -14.49 14.32 14.20
N PHE A 238 -14.33 13.50 15.24
CA PHE A 238 -15.25 12.40 15.57
C PHE A 238 -15.48 12.28 17.08
N ASN A 239 -16.49 11.51 17.47
CA ASN A 239 -16.77 11.24 18.89
C ASN A 239 -16.75 9.74 19.16
N LEU A 240 -16.10 9.32 20.25
CA LEU A 240 -15.97 7.91 20.63
C LEU A 240 -17.34 7.23 20.81
N VAL A 241 -18.33 7.95 21.36
CA VAL A 241 -19.66 7.40 21.61
C VAL A 241 -20.36 7.02 20.31
N ASP A 242 -20.17 7.81 19.25
CA ASP A 242 -20.79 7.54 17.94
C ASP A 242 -20.24 6.25 17.32
N LEU A 243 -19.00 5.89 17.64
CA LEU A 243 -18.36 4.64 17.20
C LEU A 243 -18.72 3.44 18.08
N GLY A 244 -19.40 3.64 19.20
CA GLY A 244 -19.53 2.62 20.25
C GLY A 244 -18.21 2.33 20.96
N TRP A 245 -17.27 3.28 20.95
CA TRP A 245 -15.97 3.20 21.61
C TRP A 245 -15.98 3.76 23.04
N LYS A 246 -15.14 3.15 23.88
CA LYS A 246 -14.81 3.61 25.23
C LYS A 246 -13.48 4.39 25.18
N ALA A 247 -13.19 5.15 26.24
CA ALA A 247 -11.89 5.83 26.37
C ALA A 247 -10.70 4.86 26.22
N SER A 248 -10.82 3.64 26.76
CA SER A 248 -9.79 2.60 26.63
C SER A 248 -9.50 2.16 25.20
N ASP A 249 -10.47 2.25 24.28
CA ASP A 249 -10.23 1.95 22.86
C ASP A 249 -9.30 3.02 22.25
N TRP A 250 -9.51 4.29 22.61
CA TRP A 250 -8.61 5.38 22.22
C TRP A 250 -7.24 5.24 22.87
N ASP A 251 -7.18 4.84 24.13
CA ASP A 251 -5.91 4.64 24.84
C ASP A 251 -5.05 3.58 24.15
N ASN A 252 -5.65 2.52 23.59
CA ASN A 252 -4.93 1.52 22.77
C ASN A 252 -4.32 2.12 21.49
N ILE A 253 -4.95 3.14 20.90
CA ILE A 253 -4.44 3.84 19.71
C ILE A 253 -3.22 4.69 20.12
N ILE A 254 -3.39 5.59 21.08
CA ILE A 254 -2.32 6.51 21.47
C ILE A 254 -1.16 5.82 22.20
N ALA A 255 -1.38 4.64 22.78
CA ALA A 255 -0.35 3.79 23.37
C ALA A 255 0.77 3.43 22.39
N ILE A 256 0.42 3.25 21.11
CA ILE A 256 1.37 2.85 20.06
C ILE A 256 1.63 3.96 19.04
N TYR A 257 1.14 5.18 19.26
CA TYR A 257 1.34 6.30 18.35
C TYR A 257 2.77 6.87 18.44
N PRO A 258 3.55 6.91 17.34
CA PRO A 258 4.95 7.34 17.39
C PRO A 258 5.16 8.86 17.41
N TYR A 259 4.17 9.65 16.98
CA TYR A 259 4.28 11.12 16.88
C TYR A 259 3.67 11.82 18.09
N ASN A 260 4.05 11.38 19.29
CA ASN A 260 3.51 11.85 20.57
C ASN A 260 4.16 13.15 21.08
N VAL A 261 4.21 14.17 20.23
CA VAL A 261 4.73 15.51 20.56
C VAL A 261 3.63 16.56 20.39
N VAL A 262 3.59 17.55 21.29
CA VAL A 262 2.57 18.61 21.31
C VAL A 262 3.18 19.96 21.73
N PRO A 263 2.59 21.11 21.33
CA PRO A 263 2.99 22.41 21.84
C PRO A 263 2.92 22.52 23.37
N ASP A 264 3.84 23.29 23.98
CA ASP A 264 3.79 23.58 25.41
C ASP A 264 3.00 24.85 25.73
N ASN A 265 1.69 24.85 25.47
CA ASN A 265 0.85 26.02 25.70
C ASN A 265 -0.48 25.71 26.39
N GLU A 266 -1.22 26.77 26.73
CA GLU A 266 -2.51 26.65 27.42
C GLU A 266 -3.60 26.01 26.56
N PHE A 267 -3.55 26.18 25.24
CA PHE A 267 -4.50 25.53 24.33
C PHE A 267 -4.38 24.01 24.39
N VAL A 268 -3.16 23.46 24.41
CA VAL A 268 -2.96 22.01 24.56
C VAL A 268 -3.49 21.50 25.90
N ARG A 269 -3.24 22.23 27.01
CA ARG A 269 -3.76 21.85 28.34
C ARG A 269 -5.29 21.89 28.39
N THR A 270 -5.89 22.89 27.75
CA THR A 270 -7.35 23.05 27.64
C THR A 270 -7.95 21.93 26.82
N LEU A 271 -7.35 21.63 25.66
CA LEU A 271 -7.76 20.55 24.78
C LEU A 271 -7.69 19.19 25.48
N ALA A 272 -6.56 18.88 26.13
CA ALA A 272 -6.35 17.63 26.85
C ALA A 272 -7.34 17.46 28.01
N SER A 273 -7.56 18.53 28.79
CA SER A 273 -8.51 18.51 29.92
C SER A 273 -9.95 18.34 29.42
N GLY A 274 -10.35 19.10 28.40
CA GLY A 274 -11.70 19.06 27.84
C GLY A 274 -12.04 17.75 27.14
N THR A 275 -11.04 17.08 26.54
CA THR A 275 -11.19 15.77 25.88
C THR A 275 -10.87 14.59 26.79
N ALA A 276 -10.53 14.84 28.06
CA ALA A 276 -10.18 13.84 29.06
C ALA A 276 -9.11 12.83 28.58
N THR A 277 -8.14 13.30 27.78
CA THR A 277 -7.04 12.47 27.28
C THR A 277 -5.81 13.34 27.04
N PRO A 278 -4.58 12.85 27.29
CA PRO A 278 -3.37 13.63 27.07
C PRO A 278 -3.10 13.92 25.59
N LEU A 279 -3.68 13.13 24.67
CA LEU A 279 -3.50 13.27 23.23
C LEU A 279 -4.80 12.93 22.49
N PRO A 280 -5.63 13.91 22.12
CA PRO A 280 -6.94 13.68 21.50
C PRO A 280 -6.91 13.60 19.97
N TYR A 281 -5.73 13.61 19.36
CA TYR A 281 -5.59 13.52 17.91
C TYR A 281 -4.44 12.60 17.50
N VAL A 282 -4.59 11.97 16.34
CA VAL A 282 -3.53 11.23 15.66
C VAL A 282 -3.58 11.52 14.17
N ARG A 283 -2.45 11.34 13.49
CA ARG A 283 -2.40 11.45 12.03
C ARG A 283 -3.24 10.35 11.37
N ALA A 284 -4.05 10.75 10.38
CA ALA A 284 -4.97 9.87 9.68
C ALA A 284 -4.24 8.83 8.80
N ASP A 285 -3.07 9.17 8.24
CA ASP A 285 -2.26 8.26 7.43
C ASP A 285 -1.65 7.12 8.26
N TRP A 286 -1.08 7.44 9.42
CA TRP A 286 -0.63 6.46 10.40
C TRP A 286 -1.78 5.61 10.91
N PHE A 287 -2.92 6.24 11.23
CA PHE A 287 -4.11 5.52 11.70
C PHE A 287 -4.61 4.56 10.61
N ALA A 288 -4.63 4.98 9.35
CA ALA A 288 -4.98 4.13 8.23
C ALA A 288 -4.04 2.93 8.11
N PHE A 289 -2.73 3.14 8.17
CA PHE A 289 -1.75 2.05 8.11
C PHE A 289 -1.84 1.08 9.28
N THR A 290 -2.07 1.59 10.50
CA THR A 290 -1.96 0.80 11.73
C THR A 290 -3.28 0.16 12.14
N ALA A 291 -4.40 0.90 12.06
CA ALA A 291 -5.70 0.44 12.55
C ALA A 291 -6.48 -0.41 11.53
N SER A 292 -6.07 -0.42 10.25
CA SER A 292 -6.66 -1.31 9.25
C SER A 292 -6.10 -2.73 9.29
N GLN A 293 -5.14 -3.03 10.17
CA GLN A 293 -4.49 -4.34 10.26
C GLN A 293 -4.22 -4.76 11.71
N PRO A 294 -4.07 -6.07 12.00
CA PRO A 294 -3.74 -6.55 13.33
C PRO A 294 -2.41 -6.00 13.86
N PRO A 295 -2.26 -5.87 15.19
CA PRO A 295 -3.24 -6.24 16.21
C PRO A 295 -4.30 -5.17 16.46
N LEU A 296 -4.09 -3.91 16.05
CA LEU A 296 -4.98 -2.81 16.40
C LEU A 296 -6.37 -2.95 15.77
N TYR A 297 -6.46 -3.46 14.53
CA TYR A 297 -7.73 -3.80 13.88
C TYR A 297 -8.59 -4.73 14.76
N ASP A 298 -8.01 -5.83 15.22
CA ASP A 298 -8.70 -6.83 16.02
C ASP A 298 -9.12 -6.27 17.38
N VAL A 299 -8.26 -5.45 18.00
CA VAL A 299 -8.53 -4.80 19.29
C VAL A 299 -9.71 -3.82 19.16
N LEU A 300 -9.74 -2.99 18.12
CA LEU A 300 -10.78 -1.98 17.94
C LEU A 300 -12.14 -2.59 17.55
N LEU A 301 -12.14 -3.68 16.79
CA LEU A 301 -13.39 -4.41 16.50
C LEU A 301 -13.77 -5.41 17.58
N GLN A 302 -12.91 -5.64 18.57
CA GLN A 302 -13.07 -6.67 19.61
C GLN A 302 -13.27 -8.06 18.99
N LEU A 303 -12.51 -8.37 17.94
CA LEU A 303 -12.63 -9.65 17.27
C LEU A 303 -12.27 -10.79 18.22
N PRO A 304 -13.05 -11.89 18.24
CA PRO A 304 -12.73 -13.03 19.07
C PRO A 304 -11.51 -13.79 18.53
N ASN A 305 -10.99 -14.72 19.32
CA ASN A 305 -9.82 -15.53 18.93
C ASN A 305 -10.19 -16.77 18.12
N THR A 306 -11.48 -17.09 17.99
CA THR A 306 -11.97 -18.28 17.27
C THR A 306 -13.15 -17.96 16.36
N PHE A 307 -13.18 -18.61 15.20
CA PHE A 307 -14.26 -18.53 14.22
C PHE A 307 -15.61 -18.94 14.85
N GLN A 308 -15.61 -19.98 15.68
CA GLN A 308 -16.81 -20.47 16.36
C GLN A 308 -17.38 -19.43 17.34
N GLN A 309 -16.52 -18.63 17.98
CA GLN A 309 -17.00 -17.52 18.80
C GLN A 309 -17.54 -16.38 17.92
N LEU A 310 -16.85 -16.05 16.82
CA LEU A 310 -17.32 -15.03 15.88
C LEU A 310 -18.72 -15.35 15.35
N THR A 311 -18.95 -16.57 14.87
CA THR A 311 -20.26 -16.98 14.34
C THR A 311 -21.36 -16.90 15.39
N ARG A 312 -21.08 -17.31 16.64
CA ARG A 312 -22.01 -17.14 17.77
C ARG A 312 -22.35 -15.67 18.04
N GLU A 313 -21.35 -14.79 18.03
CA GLU A 313 -21.55 -13.34 18.24
C GLU A 313 -22.39 -12.72 17.10
N GLN A 314 -22.19 -13.21 15.86
CA GLN A 314 -22.99 -12.84 14.70
C GLN A 314 -24.39 -13.50 14.66
N GLY A 315 -24.69 -14.39 15.62
CA GLY A 315 -25.98 -15.09 15.74
C GLY A 315 -26.18 -16.20 14.73
N ILE A 316 -25.11 -16.88 14.32
CA ILE A 316 -25.09 -17.87 13.25
C ILE A 316 -24.87 -19.26 13.85
N ASP A 317 -25.80 -20.16 13.60
CA ASP A 317 -25.61 -21.61 13.75
C ASP A 317 -25.15 -22.17 12.40
N VAL A 318 -23.84 -22.31 12.20
CA VAL A 318 -23.25 -22.75 10.93
C VAL A 318 -23.71 -24.17 10.58
N GLU A 319 -23.60 -25.11 11.52
CA GLU A 319 -24.00 -26.51 11.32
C GLU A 319 -25.50 -26.63 11.06
N GLY A 320 -26.32 -25.91 11.84
CA GLY A 320 -27.76 -25.86 11.63
C GLY A 320 -28.13 -25.25 10.28
N ASN A 321 -27.45 -24.19 9.85
CA ASN A 321 -27.70 -23.56 8.55
C ASN A 321 -27.34 -24.48 7.38
N ILE A 322 -26.25 -25.24 7.48
CA ILE A 322 -25.86 -26.22 6.46
C ILE A 322 -26.89 -27.36 6.42
N ARG A 323 -27.22 -27.94 7.58
CA ARG A 323 -28.16 -29.06 7.69
C ARG A 323 -29.55 -28.73 7.15
N ASN A 324 -29.99 -27.49 7.32
CA ASN A 324 -31.31 -27.01 6.90
C ASN A 324 -31.30 -26.26 5.56
N PHE A 325 -30.19 -26.32 4.81
CA PHE A 325 -30.03 -25.66 3.50
C PHE A 325 -30.29 -24.13 3.51
N VAL A 326 -30.05 -23.49 4.66
CA VAL A 326 -30.06 -22.03 4.81
C VAL A 326 -28.77 -21.45 4.24
N ALA A 327 -27.65 -22.14 4.45
CA ALA A 327 -26.36 -21.77 3.86
C ALA A 327 -26.43 -21.79 2.32
N GLN A 328 -25.78 -20.83 1.67
CA GLN A 328 -25.73 -20.73 0.20
C GLN A 328 -24.28 -20.76 -0.27
N ARG A 329 -23.93 -21.71 -1.15
CA ARG A 329 -22.56 -22.02 -1.55
C ARG A 329 -22.27 -21.76 -3.02
N ALA A 330 -21.03 -21.39 -3.31
CA ALA A 330 -20.47 -21.42 -4.65
C ALA A 330 -19.01 -21.91 -4.59
N GLY A 331 -18.68 -22.94 -5.37
CA GLY A 331 -17.33 -23.50 -5.47
C GLY A 331 -16.75 -23.32 -6.87
N PHE A 332 -15.46 -22.99 -6.97
CA PHE A 332 -14.80 -22.70 -8.24
C PHE A 332 -13.31 -23.06 -8.20
N GLN A 333 -12.73 -23.33 -9.38
CA GLN A 333 -11.32 -23.75 -9.49
C GLN A 333 -10.31 -22.62 -9.29
N ARG A 334 -10.64 -21.41 -9.75
CA ARG A 334 -9.70 -20.28 -9.77
C ARG A 334 -10.23 -19.10 -8.96
N SER A 335 -9.42 -18.60 -8.04
CA SER A 335 -9.68 -17.39 -7.27
C SER A 335 -8.63 -16.33 -7.59
N GLY A 336 -8.95 -15.04 -7.37
CA GLY A 336 -7.98 -13.96 -7.46
C GLY A 336 -6.94 -13.94 -6.33
N VAL A 337 -7.15 -14.72 -5.26
CA VAL A 337 -6.26 -14.77 -4.07
C VAL A 337 -5.81 -16.18 -3.67
N SER A 338 -6.68 -17.20 -3.77
CA SER A 338 -6.31 -18.60 -3.49
C SER A 338 -5.50 -19.21 -4.63
N GLN A 339 -4.50 -20.03 -4.29
CA GLN A 339 -3.69 -20.79 -5.26
C GLN A 339 -4.41 -22.04 -5.78
N ASN A 340 -5.49 -22.48 -5.13
CA ASN A 340 -6.24 -23.71 -5.41
C ASN A 340 -7.75 -23.44 -5.49
N ASN A 341 -8.57 -24.48 -5.68
CA ASN A 341 -10.04 -24.36 -5.65
C ASN A 341 -10.51 -23.68 -4.36
N ARG A 342 -11.60 -22.92 -4.41
CA ARG A 342 -12.15 -22.20 -3.26
C ARG A 342 -13.66 -22.37 -3.22
N LEU A 343 -14.20 -22.49 -2.00
CA LEU A 343 -15.63 -22.46 -1.73
C LEU A 343 -15.95 -21.18 -0.98
N ILE A 344 -17.02 -20.50 -1.35
CA ILE A 344 -17.63 -19.44 -0.53
C ILE A 344 -19.00 -19.93 -0.02
N GLU A 345 -19.33 -19.53 1.20
CA GLU A 345 -20.57 -19.88 1.87
C GLU A 345 -21.17 -18.65 2.54
N ARG A 346 -22.44 -18.38 2.26
CA ARG A 346 -23.21 -17.30 2.85
C ARG A 346 -24.15 -17.81 3.93
N HIS A 347 -24.19 -17.10 5.04
CA HIS A 347 -25.22 -17.22 6.07
C HIS A 347 -25.94 -15.87 6.28
N PRO A 348 -27.25 -15.88 6.57
CA PRO A 348 -27.89 -14.72 7.19
C PRO A 348 -27.27 -14.46 8.56
N SER A 349 -27.07 -13.20 8.93
CA SER A 349 -26.55 -12.80 10.23
C SER A 349 -27.42 -11.74 10.88
N ARG A 350 -27.23 -11.49 12.18
CA ARG A 350 -27.99 -10.46 12.93
C ARG A 350 -27.93 -9.07 12.29
N SER A 351 -26.80 -8.72 11.69
CA SER A 351 -26.51 -7.41 11.09
C SER A 351 -26.59 -7.42 9.56
N GLY A 352 -27.04 -8.50 8.94
CA GLY A 352 -27.25 -8.63 7.50
C GLY A 352 -26.76 -9.97 6.98
N TYR A 353 -25.47 -10.03 6.62
CA TYR A 353 -24.85 -11.20 6.03
C TYR A 353 -23.55 -11.57 6.74
N PHE A 354 -23.16 -12.83 6.53
CA PHE A 354 -21.86 -13.37 6.89
C PHE A 354 -21.42 -14.31 5.78
N TRP A 355 -20.32 -13.99 5.12
CA TRP A 355 -19.66 -14.83 4.14
C TRP A 355 -18.45 -15.46 4.78
N THR A 356 -18.22 -16.74 4.52
CA THR A 356 -16.96 -17.40 4.83
C THR A 356 -16.45 -18.15 3.61
N SER A 357 -15.13 -18.18 3.45
CA SER A 357 -14.49 -19.07 2.49
C SER A 357 -13.91 -20.29 3.17
N TYR A 358 -13.75 -21.32 2.36
CA TYR A 358 -12.93 -22.49 2.66
C TYR A 358 -11.82 -22.52 1.62
N ASP A 359 -10.58 -22.44 2.08
CA ASP A 359 -9.36 -22.35 1.27
C ASP A 359 -8.51 -23.61 1.45
N PHE A 360 -7.84 -24.03 0.37
CA PHE A 360 -7.22 -25.35 0.26
C PHE A 360 -5.74 -25.26 -0.11
N ALA A 361 -4.91 -26.10 0.49
CA ALA A 361 -3.48 -26.21 0.16
C ALA A 361 -3.22 -27.08 -1.09
N GLY A 362 -4.23 -27.80 -1.58
CA GLY A 362 -4.16 -28.62 -2.79
C GLY A 362 -5.52 -28.81 -3.47
N ASN A 363 -5.55 -29.61 -4.54
CA ASN A 363 -6.77 -29.94 -5.31
C ASN A 363 -6.98 -31.46 -5.45
N ARG A 364 -6.43 -32.27 -4.54
CA ARG A 364 -6.47 -33.74 -4.58
C ARG A 364 -7.19 -34.28 -3.35
N ASP A 365 -7.64 -35.54 -3.43
CA ASP A 365 -8.34 -36.22 -2.34
C ASP A 365 -9.48 -35.33 -1.79
N HIS A 366 -9.72 -35.34 -0.48
CA HIS A 366 -10.74 -34.52 0.18
C HIS A 366 -10.51 -32.99 0.07
N GLN A 367 -9.41 -32.52 -0.55
CA GLN A 367 -9.23 -31.10 -0.89
C GLN A 367 -9.80 -30.72 -2.27
N SER A 368 -10.28 -31.71 -3.05
CA SER A 368 -10.92 -31.47 -4.34
C SER A 368 -12.43 -31.25 -4.19
N LEU A 369 -12.88 -29.99 -4.23
CA LEU A 369 -14.30 -29.64 -4.12
C LEU A 369 -15.19 -30.32 -5.18
N PHE A 370 -14.61 -30.66 -6.33
CA PHE A 370 -15.29 -31.28 -7.46
C PHE A 370 -15.54 -32.78 -7.27
N SER A 371 -14.84 -33.40 -6.32
CA SER A 371 -15.06 -34.80 -5.91
C SER A 371 -15.73 -34.89 -4.54
N PHE A 372 -15.50 -33.92 -3.67
CA PHE A 372 -16.03 -33.86 -2.30
C PHE A 372 -16.78 -32.53 -2.09
N PRO A 373 -17.99 -32.39 -2.66
CA PRO A 373 -18.71 -31.12 -2.65
C PRO A 373 -19.45 -30.83 -1.32
N LEU A 374 -19.55 -31.79 -0.41
CA LEU A 374 -20.18 -31.61 0.89
C LEU A 374 -19.12 -31.28 1.95
N GLY A 375 -19.48 -30.95 3.19
CA GLY A 375 -18.51 -30.62 4.25
C GLY A 375 -18.67 -29.19 4.80
N PRO A 376 -17.72 -28.68 5.60
CA PRO A 376 -16.50 -29.37 6.04
C PRO A 376 -16.82 -30.54 6.97
N GLY A 377 -16.00 -31.60 6.93
CA GLY A 377 -16.11 -32.76 7.83
C GLY A 377 -15.38 -33.98 7.27
N SER A 378 -15.51 -35.14 7.93
CA SER A 378 -14.76 -36.36 7.61
C SER A 378 -15.59 -37.45 6.92
N GLY A 379 -16.79 -37.12 6.42
CA GLY A 379 -17.62 -38.04 5.65
C GLY A 379 -17.09 -38.32 4.25
N ASP A 380 -17.58 -39.40 3.62
CA ASP A 380 -17.11 -39.89 2.31
C ASP A 380 -17.21 -38.87 1.16
N ASN A 381 -18.07 -37.87 1.28
CA ASN A 381 -18.27 -36.82 0.27
C ASN A 381 -17.92 -35.42 0.82
N GLU A 382 -17.30 -35.35 1.99
CA GLU A 382 -17.00 -34.11 2.70
C GLU A 382 -15.58 -33.60 2.42
N PHE A 383 -15.44 -32.29 2.21
CA PHE A 383 -14.14 -31.66 1.96
C PHE A 383 -13.36 -31.36 3.24
N HIS A 384 -12.04 -31.34 3.10
CA HIS A 384 -11.08 -30.87 4.11
C HIS A 384 -10.41 -29.59 3.60
N HIS A 385 -10.64 -28.48 4.31
CA HIS A 385 -9.98 -27.18 4.07
C HIS A 385 -8.78 -26.96 5.00
N ASP A 386 -7.95 -25.97 4.67
CA ASP A 386 -6.73 -25.60 5.41
C ASP A 386 -6.85 -24.23 6.11
N GLY A 387 -7.84 -23.42 5.70
CA GLY A 387 -8.13 -22.13 6.31
C GLY A 387 -9.37 -21.47 5.73
N GLY A 388 -9.67 -20.27 6.20
CA GLY A 388 -10.79 -19.49 5.71
C GLY A 388 -10.63 -18.00 5.96
N GLU A 389 -11.40 -17.23 5.21
CA GLU A 389 -11.62 -15.79 5.36
C GLU A 389 -13.10 -15.56 5.57
N SER A 390 -13.48 -14.73 6.54
CA SER A 390 -14.86 -14.29 6.72
C SER A 390 -15.01 -12.79 6.48
N ILE A 391 -16.11 -12.44 5.80
CA ILE A 391 -16.53 -11.06 5.53
C ILE A 391 -17.97 -10.91 5.99
N PHE A 392 -18.23 -9.98 6.90
CA PHE A 392 -19.54 -9.85 7.53
C PHE A 392 -19.98 -8.41 7.65
N SER A 393 -21.29 -8.19 7.61
CA SER A 393 -21.85 -6.85 7.79
C SER A 393 -21.76 -6.43 9.25
N LEU A 394 -21.15 -5.28 9.50
CA LEU A 394 -21.20 -4.59 10.79
C LEU A 394 -22.59 -3.96 11.00
N PRO A 395 -22.98 -3.61 12.24
CA PRO A 395 -24.30 -3.05 12.52
C PRO A 395 -24.63 -1.78 11.71
N ASN A 396 -23.63 -0.95 11.39
CA ASN A 396 -23.78 0.25 10.56
C ASN A 396 -23.85 -0.03 9.03
N GLY A 397 -23.68 -1.28 8.62
CA GLY A 397 -23.68 -1.70 7.22
C GLY A 397 -22.30 -1.69 6.54
N PHE A 398 -21.24 -1.25 7.24
CA PHE A 398 -19.86 -1.47 6.78
C PHE A 398 -19.46 -2.95 6.92
N GLN A 399 -18.25 -3.32 6.48
CA GLN A 399 -17.75 -4.69 6.52
C GLN A 399 -16.68 -4.89 7.59
N GLY A 400 -16.75 -6.03 8.28
CA GLY A 400 -15.70 -6.59 9.11
C GLY A 400 -15.06 -7.80 8.43
N TYR A 401 -13.80 -8.07 8.76
CA TYR A 401 -12.97 -9.09 8.12
C TYR A 401 -12.30 -9.98 9.18
N TYR A 402 -12.12 -11.25 8.85
CA TYR A 402 -11.54 -12.24 9.74
C TYR A 402 -10.77 -13.30 8.94
N LEU A 403 -9.61 -13.74 9.43
CA LEU A 403 -8.89 -14.89 8.88
C LEU A 403 -8.76 -15.97 9.95
N ASN A 404 -8.83 -17.23 9.55
CA ASN A 404 -8.66 -18.35 10.48
C ASN A 404 -8.01 -19.58 9.85
N LYS A 405 -7.43 -20.41 10.72
CA LYS A 405 -7.05 -21.80 10.41
C LYS A 405 -8.30 -22.66 10.21
N ALA A 406 -8.14 -23.85 9.65
CA ALA A 406 -9.21 -24.85 9.55
C ALA A 406 -9.84 -25.23 10.90
N THR A 407 -9.07 -25.18 11.99
CA THR A 407 -9.49 -25.42 13.38
C THR A 407 -10.24 -24.23 14.00
N GLY A 408 -10.21 -23.06 13.35
CA GLY A 408 -10.95 -21.87 13.71
C GLY A 408 -10.15 -20.81 14.46
N GLU A 409 -8.90 -21.06 14.87
CA GLU A 409 -8.09 -20.01 15.52
C GLU A 409 -7.82 -18.85 14.54
N ARG A 410 -7.92 -17.62 15.04
CA ARG A 410 -7.68 -16.40 14.26
C ARG A 410 -6.25 -16.35 13.73
N LEU A 411 -6.09 -15.77 12.55
CA LEU A 411 -4.81 -15.43 11.94
C LEU A 411 -4.73 -13.93 11.67
N ASP A 412 -3.56 -13.35 11.92
CA ASP A 412 -3.28 -11.97 11.49
C ASP A 412 -2.94 -11.92 10.00
N LYS A 413 -2.29 -12.97 9.50
CA LYS A 413 -1.85 -13.14 8.12
C LYS A 413 -2.14 -14.54 7.60
N GLY A 414 -2.67 -14.63 6.38
CA GLY A 414 -2.86 -15.87 5.66
C GLY A 414 -1.52 -16.47 5.16
N PRO A 415 -1.34 -17.81 5.21
CA PRO A 415 -0.16 -18.46 4.65
C PRO A 415 -0.04 -18.25 3.14
N THR A 416 1.11 -17.76 2.67
CA THR A 416 1.37 -17.44 1.25
C THR A 416 1.40 -18.66 0.32
N ALA A 417 1.51 -19.86 0.89
CA ALA A 417 1.35 -21.12 0.16
C ALA A 417 -0.12 -21.39 -0.23
N ILE A 418 -1.09 -20.79 0.48
CA ILE A 418 -2.52 -21.00 0.27
C ILE A 418 -3.15 -19.78 -0.42
N VAL A 419 -2.92 -18.58 0.14
CA VAL A 419 -3.51 -17.33 -0.35
C VAL A 419 -2.45 -16.25 -0.52
N ARG A 420 -2.56 -15.43 -1.57
CA ARG A 420 -1.61 -14.35 -1.87
C ARG A 420 -2.31 -13.03 -2.19
N ASP A 421 -1.72 -11.93 -1.73
CA ASP A 421 -2.09 -10.58 -2.12
C ASP A 421 -0.94 -9.88 -2.85
N ALA A 422 -1.03 -9.80 -4.18
CA ALA A 422 -0.01 -9.17 -5.02
C ALA A 422 0.16 -7.65 -4.77
N SER A 423 -0.79 -7.02 -4.08
CA SER A 423 -0.69 -5.61 -3.68
C SER A 423 0.21 -5.39 -2.46
N ARG A 424 0.53 -6.45 -1.69
CA ARG A 424 1.35 -6.38 -0.48
C ARG A 424 2.79 -6.77 -0.77
N LYS A 425 3.74 -6.16 -0.06
CA LYS A 425 5.18 -6.39 -0.26
C LYS A 425 5.57 -7.86 -0.04
N ASP A 426 5.10 -8.45 1.06
CA ASP A 426 5.36 -9.84 1.47
C ASP A 426 4.40 -10.87 0.87
N PHE A 427 3.51 -10.44 -0.04
CA PHE A 427 2.44 -11.24 -0.64
C PHE A 427 1.44 -11.87 0.34
N SER A 428 1.54 -11.57 1.64
CA SER A 428 0.60 -12.09 2.63
C SER A 428 -0.75 -11.39 2.51
N VAL A 429 -1.82 -12.16 2.66
CA VAL A 429 -3.15 -11.59 2.92
C VAL A 429 -3.16 -11.18 4.40
N THR A 430 -3.13 -9.87 4.67
CA THR A 430 -3.18 -9.35 6.05
C THR A 430 -4.63 -9.04 6.41
N ASN A 431 -5.13 -9.55 7.54
CA ASN A 431 -6.51 -9.35 7.96
C ASN A 431 -6.86 -7.84 8.01
N GLY A 432 -8.08 -7.49 7.61
CA GLY A 432 -8.48 -6.09 7.44
C GLY A 432 -7.97 -5.52 6.11
N ILE A 433 -6.75 -4.97 6.06
CA ILE A 433 -6.27 -4.11 4.96
C ILE A 433 -6.30 -4.78 3.57
N SER A 434 -5.91 -6.06 3.47
CA SER A 434 -5.96 -6.80 2.20
C SER A 434 -7.41 -7.01 1.76
N CYS A 435 -8.28 -7.37 2.71
CA CYS A 435 -9.70 -7.62 2.48
C CYS A 435 -10.42 -6.32 2.07
N MET A 436 -10.16 -5.20 2.74
CA MET A 436 -10.66 -3.86 2.38
C MET A 436 -10.27 -3.47 0.96
N GLY A 437 -9.05 -3.83 0.53
CA GLY A 437 -8.57 -3.56 -0.83
C GLY A 437 -9.18 -4.46 -1.90
N CYS A 438 -9.55 -5.70 -1.56
CA CYS A 438 -10.20 -6.65 -2.47
C CYS A 438 -11.72 -6.43 -2.57
N HIS A 439 -12.34 -6.05 -1.46
CA HIS A 439 -13.78 -5.84 -1.29
C HIS A 439 -14.11 -4.34 -1.20
N ASP A 440 -13.42 -3.55 -2.02
CA ASP A 440 -13.47 -2.08 -1.97
C ASP A 440 -14.87 -1.50 -2.21
N GLN A 441 -15.68 -2.21 -2.99
CA GLN A 441 -17.07 -1.92 -3.37
C GLN A 441 -18.07 -2.94 -2.80
N GLY A 442 -17.64 -3.84 -1.92
CA GLY A 442 -18.48 -4.86 -1.28
C GLY A 442 -18.14 -6.30 -1.72
N MET A 443 -19.14 -7.17 -1.66
CA MET A 443 -18.96 -8.59 -2.00
C MET A 443 -18.66 -8.76 -3.50
N ARG A 444 -17.66 -9.59 -3.80
CA ARG A 444 -17.24 -9.87 -5.18
C ARG A 444 -18.12 -10.95 -5.78
N LYS A 445 -18.40 -10.81 -7.07
CA LYS A 445 -19.09 -11.83 -7.87
C LYS A 445 -18.26 -13.12 -7.93
N ALA A 446 -18.96 -14.24 -7.86
CA ALA A 446 -18.39 -15.57 -7.98
C ALA A 446 -19.36 -16.46 -8.77
N LYS A 447 -18.81 -17.27 -9.67
CA LYS A 447 -19.58 -18.24 -10.44
C LYS A 447 -19.37 -19.61 -9.83
N ASP A 448 -20.46 -20.31 -9.53
CA ASP A 448 -20.41 -21.69 -9.07
C ASP A 448 -20.19 -22.66 -10.25
N ASP A 449 -19.25 -23.58 -10.08
CA ASP A 449 -18.96 -24.67 -11.03
C ASP A 449 -19.40 -26.05 -10.48
N ILE A 450 -19.85 -26.14 -9.22
CA ILE A 450 -20.16 -27.42 -8.56
C ILE A 450 -21.58 -27.91 -8.87
N ARG A 451 -22.59 -27.03 -8.79
CA ARG A 451 -24.00 -27.42 -8.92
C ARG A 451 -24.26 -28.15 -10.22
N GLU A 452 -23.86 -27.58 -11.34
CA GLU A 452 -24.13 -28.17 -12.66
C GLU A 452 -23.41 -29.52 -12.83
N LEU A 453 -22.15 -29.60 -12.38
CA LEU A 453 -21.36 -30.81 -12.44
C LEU A 453 -22.02 -31.96 -11.67
N VAL A 454 -22.43 -31.71 -10.43
CA VAL A 454 -23.00 -32.73 -9.54
C VAL A 454 -24.39 -33.15 -9.99
N LEU A 455 -25.26 -32.21 -10.37
CA LEU A 455 -26.65 -32.52 -10.74
C LEU A 455 -26.77 -33.24 -12.10
N LYS A 456 -25.88 -32.95 -13.05
CA LYS A 456 -25.82 -33.65 -14.34
C LYS A 456 -25.06 -34.97 -14.27
N GLY A 457 -24.12 -35.10 -13.32
CA GLY A 457 -23.33 -36.30 -13.11
C GLY A 457 -24.15 -37.47 -12.55
N ARG A 458 -24.00 -38.66 -13.15
CA ARG A 458 -24.58 -39.91 -12.62
C ARG A 458 -23.70 -40.60 -11.57
N THR A 459 -22.50 -40.06 -11.34
CA THR A 459 -21.49 -40.61 -10.43
C THR A 459 -21.77 -40.31 -8.96
N PHE A 460 -22.53 -39.25 -8.68
CA PHE A 460 -22.84 -38.85 -7.31
C PHE A 460 -24.11 -39.56 -6.77
N PRO A 461 -24.07 -40.07 -5.53
CA PRO A 461 -25.25 -40.57 -4.82
C PRO A 461 -26.41 -39.57 -4.79
N LYS A 462 -27.65 -40.07 -4.62
CA LYS A 462 -28.84 -39.22 -4.66
C LYS A 462 -28.85 -38.19 -3.53
N ASP A 463 -28.52 -38.61 -2.32
CA ASP A 463 -28.39 -37.75 -1.14
C ASP A 463 -27.36 -36.63 -1.35
N VAL A 464 -26.24 -36.90 -2.02
CA VAL A 464 -25.25 -35.87 -2.39
C VAL A 464 -25.84 -34.87 -3.38
N ARG A 465 -26.55 -35.35 -4.41
CA ARG A 465 -27.21 -34.47 -5.39
C ARG A 465 -28.29 -33.60 -4.75
N ASP A 466 -29.10 -34.18 -3.86
CA ASP A 466 -30.13 -33.45 -3.12
C ASP A 466 -29.51 -32.36 -2.21
N ALA A 467 -28.42 -32.69 -1.50
CA ALA A 467 -27.70 -31.75 -0.66
C ALA A 467 -27.05 -30.61 -1.47
N VAL A 468 -26.44 -30.92 -2.61
CA VAL A 468 -25.90 -29.90 -3.52
C VAL A 468 -27.02 -29.03 -4.08
N GLU A 469 -28.16 -29.61 -4.45
CA GLU A 469 -29.31 -28.84 -4.93
C GLU A 469 -29.81 -27.81 -3.89
N GLY A 470 -29.81 -28.19 -2.62
CA GLY A 470 -30.21 -27.32 -1.50
C GLY A 470 -29.17 -26.25 -1.12
N LEU A 471 -27.88 -26.61 -1.10
CA LEU A 471 -26.80 -25.72 -0.65
C LEU A 471 -26.26 -24.79 -1.73
N TYR A 472 -26.22 -25.22 -3.00
CA TYR A 472 -25.61 -24.46 -4.08
C TYR A 472 -26.72 -23.85 -4.93
N PRO A 473 -27.18 -22.62 -4.68
CA PRO A 473 -28.30 -22.07 -5.42
C PRO A 473 -27.98 -21.90 -6.93
N PRO A 474 -29.01 -21.77 -7.77
CA PRO A 474 -28.85 -21.28 -9.13
C PRO A 474 -28.09 -19.94 -9.20
N HIS A 475 -27.39 -19.71 -10.31
CA HIS A 475 -26.49 -18.56 -10.48
C HIS A 475 -27.17 -17.21 -10.28
N ASP A 476 -28.38 -17.05 -10.83
CA ASP A 476 -29.20 -15.83 -10.70
C ASP A 476 -29.56 -15.53 -9.24
N LYS A 477 -29.88 -16.57 -8.45
CA LYS A 477 -30.12 -16.42 -7.01
C LYS A 477 -28.84 -16.06 -6.26
N MET A 478 -27.70 -16.69 -6.57
CA MET A 478 -26.42 -16.33 -5.96
C MET A 478 -26.03 -14.88 -6.29
N ASP A 479 -26.19 -14.47 -7.54
CA ASP A 479 -25.92 -13.12 -8.00
C ASP A 479 -26.74 -12.08 -7.24
N ALA A 480 -28.04 -12.32 -7.10
CA ALA A 480 -28.94 -11.43 -6.36
C ALA A 480 -28.51 -11.27 -4.90
N LEU A 481 -28.12 -12.36 -4.23
CA LEU A 481 -27.61 -12.31 -2.85
C LEU A 481 -26.33 -11.47 -2.72
N ILE A 482 -25.39 -11.66 -3.65
CA ILE A 482 -24.14 -10.88 -3.67
C ILE A 482 -24.44 -9.40 -3.96
N ASP A 483 -25.34 -9.10 -4.89
CA ASP A 483 -25.72 -7.73 -5.24
C ASP A 483 -26.41 -7.00 -4.09
N ASP A 484 -27.33 -7.67 -3.38
CA ASP A 484 -28.02 -7.11 -2.22
C ASP A 484 -27.04 -6.79 -1.09
N ASP A 485 -26.10 -7.71 -0.81
CA ASP A 485 -25.07 -7.54 0.20
C ASP A 485 -24.07 -6.43 -0.17
N GLY A 486 -23.68 -6.35 -1.46
CA GLY A 486 -22.86 -5.26 -1.99
C GLY A 486 -23.56 -3.91 -1.94
N LYS A 487 -24.86 -3.86 -2.29
CA LYS A 487 -25.70 -2.67 -2.21
C LYS A 487 -25.80 -2.16 -0.78
N ARG A 488 -25.99 -3.04 0.21
CA ARG A 488 -26.01 -2.68 1.64
C ARG A 488 -24.75 -1.92 2.05
N PHE A 489 -23.59 -2.41 1.65
CA PHE A 489 -22.30 -1.77 1.93
C PHE A 489 -22.16 -0.42 1.22
N ALA A 490 -22.45 -0.38 -0.09
CA ALA A 490 -22.37 0.85 -0.87
C ALA A 490 -23.32 1.94 -0.37
N ASP A 491 -24.53 1.57 0.08
CA ASP A 491 -25.48 2.52 0.65
C ASP A 491 -25.03 3.03 2.03
N ALA A 492 -24.37 2.20 2.85
CA ALA A 492 -23.72 2.65 4.08
C ALA A 492 -22.59 3.67 3.79
N MET A 493 -21.75 3.40 2.80
CA MET A 493 -20.73 4.36 2.35
C MET A 493 -21.33 5.70 1.92
N LYS A 494 -22.40 5.68 1.10
CA LYS A 494 -23.08 6.91 0.66
C LYS A 494 -23.67 7.69 1.83
N ARG A 495 -24.25 7.02 2.83
CA ARG A 495 -24.77 7.67 4.06
C ARG A 495 -23.65 8.33 4.87
N ALA A 496 -22.43 7.80 4.83
CA ALA A 496 -21.25 8.43 5.43
C ALA A 496 -20.71 9.62 4.61
N GLY A 497 -21.31 9.94 3.45
CA GLY A 497 -20.84 10.97 2.54
C GLY A 497 -19.65 10.54 1.67
N LEU A 498 -19.43 9.22 1.54
CA LEU A 498 -18.37 8.66 0.71
C LEU A 498 -18.85 8.44 -0.72
N ASP A 499 -17.91 8.47 -1.65
CA ASP A 499 -18.06 7.98 -3.01
C ASP A 499 -17.50 6.54 -3.07
N PRO A 500 -18.35 5.50 -3.20
CA PRO A 500 -17.89 4.11 -3.25
C PRO A 500 -16.96 3.77 -4.41
N ALA A 501 -16.97 4.57 -5.48
CA ALA A 501 -16.12 4.34 -6.64
C ALA A 501 -14.78 5.10 -6.56
N LEU A 502 -14.61 5.98 -5.55
CA LEU A 502 -13.42 6.82 -5.42
C LEU A 502 -12.17 5.98 -5.13
N LYS A 503 -11.16 6.15 -5.99
CA LYS A 503 -9.86 5.49 -5.91
C LYS A 503 -8.76 6.50 -6.20
N LEU A 504 -7.56 6.30 -5.65
CA LEU A 504 -6.38 7.02 -6.07
C LEU A 504 -5.58 6.12 -7.00
N ASN A 505 -5.50 6.46 -8.28
CA ASN A 505 -4.73 5.67 -9.24
C ASN A 505 -5.09 4.17 -9.21
N GLY A 506 -6.40 3.88 -9.17
CA GLY A 506 -6.98 2.53 -9.11
C GLY A 506 -6.76 1.77 -7.80
N ILE A 507 -6.18 2.43 -6.80
CA ILE A 507 -5.98 1.89 -5.45
C ILE A 507 -7.16 2.31 -4.58
N GLU A 508 -7.68 1.36 -3.80
CA GLU A 508 -8.73 1.59 -2.82
C GLU A 508 -8.30 2.65 -1.78
N MET A 509 -9.24 3.49 -1.32
CA MET A 509 -8.94 4.69 -0.54
C MET A 509 -8.16 4.43 0.78
N ILE A 510 -8.52 3.42 1.57
CA ILE A 510 -7.79 3.08 2.81
C ILE A 510 -6.38 2.60 2.47
N ASN A 511 -6.25 1.74 1.45
CA ASN A 511 -4.96 1.27 0.96
C ASN A 511 -4.08 2.41 0.41
N ALA A 512 -4.67 3.39 -0.27
CA ALA A 512 -3.95 4.56 -0.79
C ALA A 512 -3.40 5.42 0.36
N LEU A 513 -4.19 5.68 1.40
CA LEU A 513 -3.76 6.44 2.56
C LEU A 513 -2.73 5.68 3.42
N ALA A 514 -2.95 4.38 3.64
CA ALA A 514 -1.99 3.51 4.34
C ALA A 514 -0.65 3.42 3.59
N LYS A 515 -0.70 3.34 2.25
CA LYS A 515 0.50 3.38 1.42
C LYS A 515 1.23 4.73 1.52
N ARG A 516 0.49 5.85 1.52
CA ARG A 516 1.12 7.18 1.67
C ARG A 516 1.95 7.29 2.96
N TYR A 517 1.50 6.63 4.03
CA TYR A 517 2.25 6.50 5.27
C TYR A 517 3.49 5.60 5.13
N GLU A 518 3.33 4.44 4.50
CA GLU A 518 4.40 3.43 4.36
C GLU A 518 5.57 3.89 3.45
N ASP A 519 5.28 4.81 2.53
CA ASP A 519 6.25 5.43 1.63
C ASP A 519 7.45 6.02 2.39
N ASP A 520 8.59 5.99 1.72
CA ASP A 520 9.85 6.52 2.26
C ASP A 520 9.77 8.06 2.30
N LEU A 521 10.42 8.68 3.28
CA LEU A 521 10.35 10.13 3.49
C LEU A 521 11.57 10.84 2.91
N ASP A 522 11.36 12.01 2.31
CA ASP A 522 12.41 13.00 2.15
C ASP A 522 12.44 13.99 3.32
N LEU A 523 13.40 14.91 3.28
CA LEU A 523 13.52 16.00 4.25
C LEU A 523 12.25 16.86 4.35
N THR A 524 11.57 17.12 3.24
CA THR A 524 10.37 17.98 3.21
C THR A 524 9.22 17.35 4.00
N LEU A 525 8.93 16.07 3.74
CA LEU A 525 7.92 15.33 4.51
C LEU A 525 8.35 15.15 5.97
N ALA A 526 9.62 14.80 6.23
CA ALA A 526 10.11 14.67 7.59
C ALA A 526 9.93 15.96 8.41
N ALA A 527 10.34 17.12 7.85
CA ALA A 527 10.15 18.43 8.47
C ALA A 527 8.67 18.71 8.77
N SER A 528 7.79 18.48 7.79
CA SER A 528 6.34 18.66 7.96
C SER A 528 5.76 17.78 9.06
N GLU A 529 6.28 16.57 9.25
CA GLU A 529 5.88 15.66 10.33
C GLU A 529 6.37 16.10 11.72
N PHE A 530 7.41 16.92 11.80
CA PHE A 530 7.78 17.66 13.02
C PHE A 530 6.97 18.97 13.20
N GLY A 531 6.15 19.34 12.22
CA GLY A 531 5.42 20.61 12.22
C GLY A 531 6.27 21.80 11.80
N LEU A 532 7.33 21.56 11.02
CA LEU A 532 8.26 22.59 10.53
C LEU A 532 8.24 22.68 9.00
N THR A 533 8.56 23.86 8.47
CA THR A 533 9.01 23.98 7.10
C THR A 533 10.40 23.34 6.94
N LYS A 534 10.79 23.05 5.69
CA LYS A 534 12.12 22.51 5.40
C LYS A 534 13.24 23.43 5.93
N ALA A 535 13.09 24.75 5.76
CA ALA A 535 14.09 25.73 6.18
C ALA A 535 14.26 25.74 7.71
N GLU A 536 13.16 25.73 8.47
CA GLU A 536 13.21 25.69 9.93
C GLU A 536 13.84 24.39 10.44
N PHE A 537 13.52 23.24 9.81
CA PHE A 537 14.16 21.98 10.16
C PHE A 537 15.68 22.03 9.92
N ASP A 538 16.11 22.53 8.76
CA ASP A 538 17.53 22.68 8.40
C ASP A 538 18.29 23.56 9.41
N GLU A 539 17.68 24.67 9.86
CA GLU A 539 18.24 25.55 10.88
C GLU A 539 18.42 24.84 12.24
N GLY A 540 17.46 24.01 12.66
CA GLY A 540 17.51 23.25 13.92
C GLY A 540 18.48 22.06 13.93
N THR A 541 18.95 21.59 12.77
CA THR A 541 19.78 20.38 12.68
C THR A 541 21.12 20.45 13.43
N GLY A 542 21.64 21.66 13.68
CA GLY A 542 22.91 21.87 14.38
C GLY A 542 22.92 21.41 15.84
N ASP A 543 21.75 21.48 16.48
CA ASP A 543 21.57 21.19 17.90
C ASP A 543 21.22 19.73 18.18
N VAL A 544 20.95 18.95 17.12
CA VAL A 544 20.61 17.53 17.22
C VAL A 544 21.72 16.72 17.89
N ASP A 545 21.31 15.88 18.85
CA ASP A 545 22.18 14.95 19.56
C ASP A 545 23.01 14.12 18.56
N ARG A 546 24.29 13.90 18.90
CA ARG A 546 25.25 13.22 18.04
C ARG A 546 24.77 11.86 17.57
N THR A 547 23.93 11.19 18.35
CA THR A 547 23.32 9.88 18.05
C THR A 547 22.41 9.95 16.82
N PHE A 548 21.68 11.05 16.62
CA PHE A 548 20.69 11.20 15.55
C PHE A 548 21.20 12.00 14.34
N ARG A 549 22.36 12.65 14.44
CA ARG A 549 23.02 13.34 13.29
C ARG A 549 23.13 12.47 12.02
N PRO A 550 23.43 11.16 12.08
CA PRO A 550 23.43 10.32 10.88
C PRO A 550 22.06 10.25 10.20
N MET A 551 20.96 10.21 10.97
CA MET A 551 19.60 10.21 10.43
C MET A 551 19.29 11.53 9.72
N VAL A 552 19.60 12.66 10.37
CA VAL A 552 19.43 14.00 9.79
C VAL A 552 20.21 14.15 8.49
N ARG A 553 21.47 13.69 8.47
CA ARG A 553 22.31 13.69 7.27
C ARG A 553 21.70 12.84 6.14
N ARG A 554 21.12 11.68 6.45
CA ARG A 554 20.44 10.83 5.46
C ARG A 554 19.22 11.52 4.86
N LEU A 555 18.38 12.17 5.67
CA LEU A 555 17.22 12.92 5.19
C LEU A 555 17.64 14.07 4.26
N ALA A 556 18.72 14.77 4.57
CA ALA A 556 19.24 15.86 3.74
C ALA A 556 19.74 15.38 2.37
N GLN A 557 20.15 14.11 2.24
CA GLN A 557 20.83 13.58 1.06
C GLN A 557 20.03 12.53 0.28
N GLY A 558 18.84 12.14 0.76
CA GLY A 558 18.00 11.17 0.08
C GLY A 558 16.73 10.80 0.86
N ALA A 559 16.06 9.77 0.38
CA ALA A 559 14.88 9.22 1.04
C ALA A 559 15.26 8.22 2.15
N VAL A 560 14.49 8.21 3.23
CA VAL A 560 14.67 7.34 4.39
C VAL A 560 13.44 6.44 4.57
N PRO A 561 13.63 5.12 4.83
CA PRO A 561 12.53 4.23 5.17
C PRO A 561 11.75 4.69 6.41
N ARG A 562 10.41 4.63 6.31
CA ARG A 562 9.46 5.07 7.36
C ARG A 562 9.77 4.56 8.76
N ASP A 563 10.03 3.27 8.88
CA ASP A 563 10.32 2.59 10.14
C ASP A 563 11.64 3.04 10.78
N GLN A 564 12.66 3.31 9.98
CA GLN A 564 13.92 3.88 10.48
C GLN A 564 13.71 5.31 10.99
N PHE A 565 12.91 6.12 10.28
CA PHE A 565 12.58 7.48 10.70
C PHE A 565 11.79 7.50 12.01
N GLU A 566 10.76 6.67 12.15
CA GLU A 566 9.93 6.59 13.37
C GLU A 566 10.73 6.29 14.64
N LEU A 567 11.78 5.45 14.54
CA LEU A 567 12.66 5.16 15.68
C LEU A 567 13.47 6.37 16.13
N ALA A 568 13.85 7.24 15.19
CA ALA A 568 14.61 8.45 15.47
C ALA A 568 13.71 9.63 15.85
N PHE A 569 12.43 9.63 15.45
CA PHE A 569 11.51 10.77 15.61
C PHE A 569 11.50 11.31 17.05
N LYS A 570 11.28 10.44 18.04
CA LYS A 570 11.20 10.83 19.46
C LYS A 570 12.49 11.46 19.99
N GLY A 571 13.64 11.06 19.44
CA GLY A 571 14.95 11.58 19.82
C GLY A 571 15.31 12.89 19.13
N ILE A 572 14.83 13.09 17.89
CA ILE A 572 15.08 14.31 17.11
C ILE A 572 14.12 15.43 17.50
N ALA A 573 12.85 15.12 17.78
CA ALA A 573 11.81 16.14 17.97
C ALA A 573 12.16 17.20 19.04
N PRO A 574 12.70 16.85 20.23
CA PRO A 574 13.06 17.85 21.25
C PRO A 574 14.23 18.74 20.86
N ASP A 575 15.07 18.31 19.91
CA ASP A 575 16.26 19.06 19.50
C ASP A 575 15.97 20.04 18.35
N VAL A 576 14.94 19.75 17.54
CA VAL A 576 14.57 20.58 16.37
C VAL A 576 13.27 21.36 16.57
N THR A 577 12.53 21.13 17.65
CA THR A 577 11.25 21.80 17.92
C THR A 577 11.12 22.18 19.41
N ASP A 578 10.23 23.13 19.70
CA ASP A 578 9.80 23.45 21.08
C ASP A 578 8.68 22.50 21.59
N LEU A 579 8.37 21.43 20.86
CA LEU A 579 7.30 20.50 21.22
C LEU A 579 7.70 19.59 22.38
N LYS A 580 6.75 19.32 23.27
CA LYS A 580 6.92 18.42 24.40
C LYS A 580 6.42 17.02 24.09
N LEU A 581 7.19 16.03 24.55
CA LEU A 581 6.80 14.63 24.52
C LEU A 581 5.64 14.37 25.49
N VAL A 582 4.58 13.76 24.96
CA VAL A 582 3.44 13.28 25.73
C VAL A 582 3.66 11.84 26.14
N THR A 583 3.73 11.59 27.44
CA THR A 583 3.82 10.22 27.98
C THR A 583 2.41 9.64 28.12
N VAL A 584 2.09 8.62 27.32
CA VAL A 584 0.85 7.85 27.43
C VAL A 584 1.08 6.71 28.42
N LYS A 585 0.40 6.72 29.57
CA LYS A 585 0.46 5.62 30.55
C LYS A 585 -0.49 4.50 30.08
N THR A 586 0.02 3.28 29.90
CA THR A 586 -0.78 2.13 29.51
C THR A 586 -1.02 1.18 30.69
N ALA A 587 -2.24 0.63 30.81
CA ALA A 587 -2.56 -0.42 31.79
C ALA A 587 -2.30 -1.84 31.25
N ARG A 588 -2.24 -2.00 29.92
CA ARG A 588 -1.83 -3.21 29.20
C ARG A 588 -1.06 -2.77 27.95
N PRO A 589 0.15 -3.30 27.69
CA PRO A 589 0.84 -3.01 26.44
C PRO A 589 0.06 -3.67 25.30
N VAL A 590 -0.49 -2.87 24.37
CA VAL A 590 -0.62 -3.35 22.99
C VAL A 590 0.82 -3.41 22.50
N GLU A 591 1.38 -4.60 22.46
CA GLU A 591 2.72 -4.78 21.92
C GLU A 591 2.67 -4.33 20.47
N ARG A 592 3.43 -3.28 20.12
CA ARG A 592 3.72 -3.03 18.71
C ARG A 592 4.29 -4.33 18.20
N PRO A 593 3.73 -4.95 17.14
CA PRO A 593 4.41 -6.06 16.51
C PRO A 593 5.85 -5.62 16.28
N SER A 594 6.82 -6.40 16.75
CA SER A 594 8.22 -6.20 16.41
C SER A 594 8.37 -6.52 14.93
N ALA A 595 7.83 -5.66 14.07
CA ALA A 595 8.17 -5.66 12.67
C ALA A 595 9.69 -5.44 12.65
N PRO A 596 10.48 -6.36 12.05
CA PRO A 596 11.89 -6.10 11.89
C PRO A 596 12.02 -4.78 11.15
N VAL A 597 12.70 -3.83 11.78
CA VAL A 597 13.05 -2.55 11.16
C VAL A 597 13.70 -2.90 9.83
N ARG A 598 13.20 -2.35 8.72
CA ARG A 598 13.79 -2.53 7.40
C ARG A 598 15.26 -2.22 7.54
N ASN A 599 16.09 -3.24 7.38
CA ASN A 599 17.54 -3.09 7.30
C ASN A 599 18.02 -3.51 5.92
N ASP A 600 17.14 -3.58 4.92
CA ASP A 600 17.45 -4.16 3.61
C ASP A 600 18.06 -3.15 2.62
N ASP A 601 18.08 -1.87 2.97
CA ASP A 601 18.60 -0.79 2.14
C ASP A 601 20.02 -0.38 2.54
N LEU A 602 20.89 -0.22 1.54
CA LEU A 602 22.22 0.36 1.71
C LEU A 602 22.09 1.84 2.10
N SER A 603 22.84 2.27 3.11
CA SER A 603 22.95 3.69 3.46
C SER A 603 24.28 4.24 2.95
N LEU A 604 24.25 5.40 2.29
CA LEU A 604 25.40 6.19 1.90
C LEU A 604 25.13 7.65 2.29
N THR A 605 26.11 8.28 2.93
CA THR A 605 26.09 9.71 3.28
C THR A 605 27.47 10.31 3.11
N SER A 606 27.54 11.62 2.96
CA SER A 606 28.77 12.40 3.07
C SER A 606 28.74 13.32 4.30
N ASP A 607 29.89 13.85 4.71
CA ASP A 607 29.98 14.78 5.86
C ASP A 607 29.32 16.14 5.58
N LYS A 608 29.27 16.56 4.30
CA LYS A 608 28.64 17.81 3.83
C LYS A 608 27.87 17.60 2.52
N ASP A 609 26.91 18.49 2.27
CA ASP A 609 26.10 18.51 1.04
C ASP A 609 26.77 19.29 -0.09
N SER A 610 27.72 20.18 0.26
CA SER A 610 28.50 20.93 -0.71
C SER A 610 29.95 21.10 -0.29
N TYR A 611 30.83 21.15 -1.28
CA TYR A 611 32.27 21.22 -1.13
C TYR A 611 32.84 22.34 -1.98
N LYS A 612 33.96 22.91 -1.54
CA LYS A 612 34.80 23.78 -2.36
C LYS A 612 35.85 22.94 -3.08
N LEU A 613 36.38 23.49 -4.17
CA LEU A 613 37.57 22.92 -4.82
C LEU A 613 38.69 22.67 -3.79
N GLY A 614 39.24 21.45 -3.80
CA GLY A 614 40.30 21.00 -2.91
C GLY A 614 39.82 20.44 -1.57
N ASP A 615 38.54 20.56 -1.22
CA ASP A 615 37.98 19.93 -0.02
C ASP A 615 38.11 18.41 -0.08
N THR A 616 38.23 17.78 1.09
CA THR A 616 38.39 16.33 1.26
C THR A 616 37.10 15.74 1.84
N PRO A 617 36.18 15.20 1.03
CA PRO A 617 34.94 14.64 1.54
C PRO A 617 35.19 13.34 2.31
N GLU A 618 34.36 13.08 3.32
CA GLU A 618 34.25 11.81 4.03
C GLU A 618 32.87 11.21 3.77
N PHE A 619 32.86 9.95 3.31
CA PHE A 619 31.66 9.17 3.06
C PHE A 619 31.48 8.13 4.15
N THR A 620 30.25 7.96 4.62
CA THR A 620 29.85 6.88 5.54
C THR A 620 28.88 5.94 4.87
N ILE A 621 29.22 4.65 4.85
CA ILE A 621 28.44 3.57 4.26
C ILE A 621 28.02 2.58 5.34
N VAL A 622 26.74 2.19 5.37
CA VAL A 622 26.23 1.15 6.27
C VAL A 622 25.44 0.14 5.46
N ALA A 623 25.85 -1.13 5.48
CA ALA A 623 25.25 -2.19 4.69
C ALA A 623 24.24 -3.05 5.48
N PRO A 624 23.15 -3.52 4.84
CA PRO A 624 22.17 -4.47 5.40
C PRO A 624 22.76 -5.79 5.91
N ARG A 625 23.76 -6.26 5.17
CA ARG A 625 24.33 -7.59 5.22
C ARG A 625 25.78 -7.50 4.79
N ASP A 626 26.55 -8.54 5.12
CA ASP A 626 27.92 -8.68 4.62
C ASP A 626 27.92 -8.61 3.08
N CYS A 627 28.77 -7.75 2.51
CA CYS A 627 28.80 -7.50 1.07
C CYS A 627 30.17 -7.01 0.60
N PHE A 628 30.41 -7.16 -0.70
CA PHE A 628 31.53 -6.56 -1.41
C PHE A 628 31.10 -5.18 -1.92
N LEU A 629 31.67 -4.13 -1.33
CA LEU A 629 31.34 -2.73 -1.64
C LEU A 629 32.13 -2.23 -2.86
N THR A 630 31.43 -1.56 -3.77
CA THR A 630 32.02 -0.69 -4.78
C THR A 630 31.49 0.72 -4.56
N LEU A 631 32.39 1.68 -4.34
CA LEU A 631 32.07 3.11 -4.23
C LEU A 631 32.61 3.81 -5.48
N THR A 632 31.73 4.47 -6.22
CA THR A 632 32.05 5.13 -7.49
C THR A 632 31.61 6.59 -7.42
N ASP A 633 32.50 7.49 -7.79
CA ASP A 633 32.18 8.90 -8.06
C ASP A 633 31.81 9.05 -9.53
N VAL A 634 30.74 9.77 -9.85
CA VAL A 634 30.25 9.96 -11.22
C VAL A 634 30.05 11.44 -11.48
N ASP A 635 30.78 11.97 -12.45
CA ASP A 635 30.76 13.39 -12.79
C ASP A 635 29.53 13.81 -13.61
N GLU A 636 29.40 15.12 -13.89
CA GLU A 636 28.30 15.68 -14.69
C GLU A 636 28.23 15.14 -16.13
N ARG A 637 29.32 14.53 -16.64
CA ARG A 637 29.38 13.93 -17.97
C ARG A 637 29.01 12.44 -17.94
N GLY A 638 28.75 11.88 -16.75
CA GLY A 638 28.49 10.46 -16.54
C GLY A 638 29.76 9.60 -16.59
N GLU A 639 30.94 10.20 -16.45
CA GLU A 639 32.20 9.47 -16.33
C GLU A 639 32.42 9.05 -14.87
N GLY A 640 32.58 7.75 -14.65
CA GLY A 640 32.77 7.19 -13.31
C GLY A 640 34.24 7.04 -12.93
N THR A 641 34.56 7.18 -11.65
CA THR A 641 35.83 6.80 -11.04
C THR A 641 35.55 5.94 -9.81
N VAL A 642 35.98 4.68 -9.83
CA VAL A 642 35.86 3.80 -8.67
C VAL A 642 36.83 4.26 -7.58
N LEU A 643 36.27 4.78 -6.50
CA LEU A 643 36.97 5.23 -5.31
C LEU A 643 37.37 4.04 -4.42
N PHE A 644 36.53 3.01 -4.35
CA PHE A 644 36.75 1.81 -3.54
C PHE A 644 36.14 0.56 -4.23
N PRO A 645 36.85 -0.57 -4.36
CA PRO A 645 38.27 -0.77 -4.04
C PRO A 645 39.21 0.03 -4.95
N ASN A 646 40.42 0.28 -4.46
CA ASN A 646 41.49 0.98 -5.19
C ASN A 646 42.85 0.30 -4.93
N SER A 647 43.92 0.78 -5.57
CA SER A 647 45.25 0.16 -5.44
C SER A 647 45.80 0.13 -4.01
N PHE A 648 45.33 1.04 -3.15
CA PHE A 648 45.76 1.14 -1.75
C PHE A 648 44.90 0.31 -0.80
N GLN A 649 43.62 0.09 -1.15
CA GLN A 649 42.65 -0.65 -0.35
C GLN A 649 41.81 -1.54 -1.28
N GLN A 650 42.27 -2.79 -1.45
CA GLN A 650 41.67 -3.75 -2.39
C GLN A 650 40.61 -4.65 -1.75
N ASP A 651 40.73 -4.94 -0.44
CA ASP A 651 39.72 -5.71 0.28
C ASP A 651 38.48 -4.85 0.48
N ASN A 652 37.41 -5.22 -0.23
CA ASN A 652 36.14 -4.50 -0.24
C ASN A 652 35.01 -5.25 0.45
N LEU A 653 35.30 -6.34 1.17
CA LEU A 653 34.31 -7.01 2.01
C LEU A 653 34.01 -6.17 3.26
N ILE A 654 32.76 -5.73 3.41
CA ILE A 654 32.29 -4.98 4.58
C ILE A 654 31.24 -5.79 5.35
N LYS A 655 31.11 -5.50 6.65
CA LYS A 655 30.21 -6.21 7.57
C LYS A 655 28.86 -5.52 7.71
N ALA A 656 27.80 -6.32 7.84
CA ALA A 656 26.44 -5.87 8.11
C ALA A 656 26.39 -4.92 9.32
N GLY A 657 25.70 -3.80 9.19
CA GLY A 657 25.47 -2.84 10.29
C GLY A 657 26.70 -2.11 10.82
N VAL A 658 27.90 -2.40 10.31
CA VAL A 658 29.14 -1.72 10.73
C VAL A 658 29.42 -0.54 9.80
N PRO A 659 29.45 0.71 10.30
CA PRO A 659 29.74 1.87 9.47
C PRO A 659 31.16 1.83 8.91
N VAL A 660 31.28 1.96 7.59
CA VAL A 660 32.55 2.10 6.87
C VAL A 660 32.73 3.56 6.48
N ARG A 661 33.88 4.15 6.83
CA ARG A 661 34.26 5.51 6.44
C ARG A 661 35.25 5.48 5.29
N PHE A 662 35.02 6.31 4.27
CA PHE A 662 35.89 6.46 3.12
C PHE A 662 36.15 7.94 2.79
N PRO A 663 37.40 8.39 2.63
CA PRO A 663 38.63 7.67 2.97
C PRO A 663 38.69 7.32 4.46
N GLY A 664 39.31 6.20 4.82
CA GLY A 664 39.51 5.85 6.22
C GLY A 664 40.46 6.84 6.92
N ALA A 665 40.38 6.96 8.25
CA ALA A 665 41.15 7.94 9.03
C ALA A 665 42.69 7.88 8.79
N ASN A 666 43.21 6.70 8.45
CA ASN A 666 44.63 6.46 8.17
C ASN A 666 44.89 6.12 6.69
N ALA A 667 44.03 6.54 5.77
CA ALA A 667 44.20 6.27 4.35
C ALA A 667 45.55 6.82 3.84
N PRO A 668 46.32 6.05 3.06
CA PRO A 668 47.62 6.47 2.55
C PRO A 668 47.51 7.46 1.37
N PHE A 669 46.32 7.99 1.11
CA PHE A 669 46.00 8.95 0.07
C PHE A 669 45.04 10.01 0.60
N ARG A 670 44.95 11.15 -0.10
CA ARG A 670 43.92 12.17 0.16
C ARG A 670 43.05 12.31 -1.08
N PHE A 671 41.76 12.07 -0.93
CA PHE A 671 40.77 12.34 -1.96
C PHE A 671 40.32 13.79 -1.88
N ARG A 672 40.26 14.50 -3.01
CA ARG A 672 39.90 15.93 -3.08
C ARG A 672 38.96 16.20 -4.23
N MET A 673 37.99 17.09 -4.01
CA MET A 673 37.13 17.59 -5.08
C MET A 673 37.96 18.45 -6.05
N LYS A 674 38.00 18.07 -7.32
CA LYS A 674 38.89 18.70 -8.31
C LYS A 674 38.14 19.57 -9.30
N ASP A 675 36.96 19.14 -9.73
CA ASP A 675 36.19 19.77 -10.78
C ASP A 675 34.93 20.41 -10.19
N LYS A 676 34.53 21.56 -10.74
CA LYS A 676 33.29 22.22 -10.34
C LYS A 676 32.12 21.53 -11.01
N GLY A 677 31.03 21.37 -10.28
CA GLY A 677 29.83 20.75 -10.80
C GLY A 677 29.15 19.87 -9.76
N ILE A 678 28.20 19.08 -10.22
CA ILE A 678 27.56 18.02 -9.49
C ILE A 678 28.40 16.75 -9.62
N GLU A 679 28.70 16.16 -8.48
CA GLU A 679 29.22 14.79 -8.40
C GLU A 679 28.11 13.88 -7.85
N THR A 680 27.98 12.66 -8.38
CA THR A 680 27.09 11.63 -7.84
C THR A 680 27.93 10.48 -7.31
N VAL A 681 27.91 10.27 -6.00
CA VAL A 681 28.59 9.14 -5.38
C VAL A 681 27.61 7.99 -5.24
N ALA A 682 27.93 6.87 -5.86
CA ALA A 682 27.14 5.64 -5.84
C ALA A 682 27.89 4.53 -5.07
N ALA A 683 27.19 3.95 -4.10
CA ALA A 683 27.62 2.75 -3.39
C ALA A 683 26.81 1.55 -3.89
N VAL A 684 27.51 0.46 -4.21
CA VAL A 684 26.93 -0.81 -4.65
C VAL A 684 27.47 -1.91 -3.77
N CYS A 685 26.59 -2.66 -3.12
CA CYS A 685 26.96 -3.79 -2.28
C CYS A 685 26.50 -5.10 -2.91
N ALA A 686 27.45 -5.93 -3.34
CA ALA A 686 27.18 -7.23 -3.95
C ALA A 686 27.32 -8.36 -2.93
N VAL A 687 26.45 -9.38 -2.99
CA VAL A 687 26.51 -10.53 -2.07
C VAL A 687 27.62 -11.54 -2.41
N GLN A 688 28.18 -11.46 -3.61
CA GLN A 688 29.24 -12.33 -4.10
C GLN A 688 30.40 -11.50 -4.64
N ALA A 689 31.62 -12.01 -4.48
CA ALA A 689 32.81 -11.41 -5.06
C ALA A 689 32.67 -11.37 -6.59
N GLY A 690 32.81 -10.18 -7.19
CA GLY A 690 32.58 -9.97 -8.63
C GLY A 690 31.11 -9.80 -9.04
N GLY A 691 30.18 -9.72 -8.09
CA GLY A 691 28.80 -9.28 -8.32
C GLY A 691 28.67 -7.75 -8.45
N GLY A 692 27.44 -7.23 -8.44
CA GLY A 692 27.18 -5.78 -8.61
C GLY A 692 27.44 -5.31 -10.04
N ASP A 693 28.17 -4.20 -10.20
CA ASP A 693 28.44 -3.58 -11.52
C ASP A 693 29.42 -4.35 -12.40
N ARG A 694 30.12 -5.36 -11.85
CA ARG A 694 31.13 -6.16 -12.56
C ARG A 694 32.26 -5.35 -13.20
N ILE A 695 32.56 -4.18 -12.63
CA ILE A 695 33.66 -3.32 -13.06
C ILE A 695 34.98 -4.07 -12.86
N GLN A 696 35.78 -4.14 -13.93
CA GLN A 696 37.08 -4.81 -13.91
C GLN A 696 38.16 -3.84 -13.45
N HIS A 697 38.95 -4.24 -12.45
CA HIS A 697 40.01 -3.42 -11.88
C HIS A 697 41.39 -3.85 -12.40
N ASP A 698 42.18 -2.90 -12.90
CA ASP A 698 43.61 -3.10 -13.21
C ASP A 698 44.45 -2.12 -12.37
N PHE A 699 44.66 -2.48 -11.10
CA PHE A 699 45.39 -1.66 -10.13
C PHE A 699 46.87 -1.45 -10.45
N ARG A 700 47.41 -2.15 -11.47
CA ARG A 700 48.76 -1.90 -11.98
C ARG A 700 48.81 -0.71 -12.94
N LYS A 701 47.69 -0.43 -13.63
CA LYS A 701 47.60 0.70 -14.57
C LYS A 701 47.00 1.94 -13.91
N ASN A 702 45.98 1.75 -13.09
CA ASN A 702 45.24 2.86 -12.51
C ASN A 702 45.13 2.69 -10.99
N GLN A 703 45.46 3.74 -10.23
CA GLN A 703 45.28 3.73 -8.78
C GLN A 703 43.80 3.67 -8.39
N PHE A 704 42.97 4.40 -9.14
CA PHE A 704 41.50 4.39 -9.10
C PHE A 704 40.98 3.99 -10.47
N THR A 705 39.96 3.14 -10.55
CA THR A 705 39.52 2.58 -11.84
C THR A 705 38.60 3.56 -12.58
N PRO A 706 38.97 4.07 -13.78
CA PRO A 706 38.05 4.88 -14.58
C PRO A 706 36.97 4.00 -15.21
N VAL A 707 35.74 4.50 -15.26
CA VAL A 707 34.56 3.86 -15.86
C VAL A 707 33.93 4.81 -16.86
N PRO A 708 34.35 4.76 -18.13
CA PRO A 708 33.77 5.61 -19.17
C PRO A 708 32.28 5.29 -19.32
N ASN A 709 31.43 6.32 -19.25
CA ASN A 709 29.97 6.21 -19.37
C ASN A 709 29.39 5.15 -18.39
N TYR A 710 29.27 5.55 -17.13
CA TYR A 710 28.88 4.67 -16.03
C TYR A 710 27.54 3.95 -16.30
N THR A 711 26.52 4.67 -16.79
CA THR A 711 25.21 4.06 -17.07
C THR A 711 25.23 3.03 -18.19
N THR A 712 26.07 3.21 -19.21
CA THR A 712 26.29 2.15 -20.22
C THR A 712 26.94 0.92 -19.59
N THR A 713 27.83 1.09 -18.62
CA THR A 713 28.43 -0.04 -17.88
C THR A 713 27.37 -0.79 -17.07
N LEU A 714 26.47 -0.07 -16.41
CA LEU A 714 25.31 -0.66 -15.72
C LEU A 714 24.44 -1.46 -16.70
N ALA A 715 24.17 -0.91 -17.88
CA ALA A 715 23.37 -1.56 -18.91
C ALA A 715 24.00 -2.86 -19.43
N ARG A 716 25.33 -2.91 -19.60
CA ARG A 716 26.06 -4.12 -20.00
C ARG A 716 26.01 -5.21 -18.93
N SER A 717 25.98 -4.85 -17.65
CA SER A 717 25.78 -5.80 -16.56
C SER A 717 24.37 -6.43 -16.58
N ILE A 718 23.44 -5.80 -17.30
CA ILE A 718 22.04 -6.23 -17.41
C ILE A 718 21.81 -7.33 -18.44
N LEU A 719 22.67 -7.45 -19.47
CA LEU A 719 22.59 -8.50 -20.51
C LEU A 719 22.43 -9.90 -19.89
N VAL A 720 21.29 -10.51 -20.18
CA VAL A 720 20.89 -11.83 -19.71
C VAL A 720 21.68 -12.88 -20.49
N GLU A 721 22.49 -13.68 -19.81
CA GLU A 721 22.96 -14.94 -20.39
C GLU A 721 21.72 -15.82 -20.61
N ALA A 722 21.40 -16.11 -21.87
CA ALA A 722 20.35 -17.04 -22.21
C ALA A 722 20.63 -18.38 -21.53
N VAL A 723 19.71 -18.84 -20.68
CA VAL A 723 19.70 -20.23 -20.23
C VAL A 723 19.58 -21.07 -21.50
N ARG A 724 20.62 -21.87 -21.80
CA ARG A 724 20.67 -22.69 -23.01
C ARG A 724 19.39 -23.53 -23.11
N PRO A 725 18.65 -23.49 -24.23
CA PRO A 725 17.55 -24.41 -24.46
C PRO A 725 18.13 -25.83 -24.50
N GLY A 726 17.76 -26.69 -23.55
CA GLY A 726 18.21 -28.08 -23.53
C GLY A 726 18.64 -28.69 -22.19
N THR A 727 18.47 -28.00 -21.05
CA THR A 727 18.57 -28.69 -19.75
C THR A 727 17.40 -29.69 -19.63
N PRO A 728 17.64 -30.98 -19.32
CA PRO A 728 16.59 -32.00 -19.42
C PRO A 728 15.42 -31.70 -18.51
N THR A 729 14.25 -31.60 -19.12
CA THR A 729 12.94 -31.62 -18.47
C THR A 729 12.73 -32.99 -17.83
N VAL A 730 12.42 -33.01 -16.52
CA VAL A 730 11.85 -34.20 -15.88
C VAL A 730 10.47 -34.43 -16.51
N ALA A 731 10.25 -35.67 -16.96
CA ALA A 731 9.12 -36.08 -17.78
C ALA A 731 7.75 -35.90 -17.10
N GLY A 732 6.79 -35.34 -17.85
CA GLY A 732 5.40 -35.17 -17.44
C GLY A 732 4.52 -34.36 -18.40
N THR A 733 4.58 -34.72 -19.69
CA THR A 733 3.59 -34.56 -20.79
C THR A 733 2.53 -33.43 -20.86
N THR A 734 2.54 -32.82 -22.07
CA THR A 734 1.44 -32.39 -22.96
C THR A 734 0.69 -31.07 -22.73
N ASN A 735 0.85 -30.19 -23.73
CA ASN A 735 0.22 -28.89 -23.92
C ASN A 735 -1.29 -29.00 -24.18
N ALA A 736 -2.10 -28.35 -23.32
CA ALA A 736 -3.37 -27.72 -23.67
C ALA A 736 -3.75 -26.71 -22.57
N GLY A 737 -3.88 -25.43 -22.92
CA GLY A 737 -4.41 -24.36 -22.05
C GLY A 737 -3.38 -23.74 -21.09
N ALA A 738 -2.99 -22.49 -21.35
CA ALA A 738 -2.10 -21.73 -20.47
C ALA A 738 -2.62 -21.70 -19.02
N ALA A 739 -1.84 -22.28 -18.12
CA ALA A 739 -2.01 -22.16 -16.67
C ALA A 739 -1.39 -20.85 -16.19
N ALA A 740 -2.08 -20.19 -15.26
CA ALA A 740 -1.53 -19.05 -14.52
C ALA A 740 -0.18 -19.45 -13.91
N VAL A 741 0.80 -18.55 -14.02
CA VAL A 741 2.14 -18.69 -13.46
C VAL A 741 2.05 -18.69 -11.93
N ALA A 742 1.77 -19.86 -11.35
CA ALA A 742 1.63 -20.08 -9.92
C ALA A 742 2.49 -21.27 -9.49
N ALA A 743 3.81 -21.18 -9.67
CA ALA A 743 4.74 -22.20 -9.17
C ALA A 743 6.18 -21.73 -8.95
N ARG A 744 6.42 -20.41 -8.80
CA ARG A 744 7.66 -19.94 -8.18
C ARG A 744 7.31 -19.18 -6.91
N GLU A 745 7.84 -19.68 -5.80
CA GLU A 745 7.92 -18.92 -4.57
C GLU A 745 8.73 -17.65 -4.89
N PRO A 746 8.21 -16.44 -4.60
CA PRO A 746 9.01 -15.23 -4.67
C PRO A 746 10.27 -15.48 -3.86
N PRO A 747 11.45 -15.13 -4.37
CA PRO A 747 12.65 -15.43 -3.63
C PRO A 747 12.59 -14.62 -2.32
N PRO A 748 12.99 -15.21 -1.17
CA PRO A 748 12.92 -14.52 0.12
C PRO A 748 13.71 -13.22 0.05
N GLY A 749 13.35 -12.21 0.85
CA GLY A 749 13.92 -10.84 0.80
C GLY A 749 15.45 -10.71 0.89
N GLY A 750 16.19 -11.82 1.06
CA GLY A 750 17.63 -11.92 0.92
C GLY A 750 18.15 -12.35 -0.48
N SER A 751 17.33 -12.49 -1.51
CA SER A 751 17.77 -13.00 -2.83
C SER A 751 18.37 -11.97 -3.78
N ARG A 752 18.31 -10.67 -3.43
CA ARG A 752 18.87 -9.62 -4.30
C ARG A 752 20.36 -9.86 -4.53
N GLY A 753 20.81 -9.80 -5.78
CA GLY A 753 22.23 -9.96 -6.12
C GLY A 753 23.10 -8.78 -5.68
N SER A 754 22.50 -7.59 -5.55
CA SER A 754 23.14 -6.38 -5.07
C SER A 754 22.14 -5.42 -4.42
N PHE A 755 22.65 -4.43 -3.69
CA PHE A 755 21.89 -3.25 -3.27
C PHE A 755 22.65 -1.98 -3.57
N ARG A 756 21.94 -0.87 -3.78
CA ARG A 756 22.51 0.40 -4.21
C ARG A 756 21.97 1.57 -3.43
N ALA A 757 22.84 2.56 -3.21
CA ALA A 757 22.50 3.88 -2.71
C ALA A 757 23.36 4.92 -3.44
N ALA A 758 22.81 6.10 -3.70
CA ALA A 758 23.58 7.19 -4.29
C ALA A 758 23.16 8.56 -3.74
N ILE A 759 24.14 9.42 -3.55
CA ILE A 759 23.95 10.80 -3.09
C ILE A 759 24.54 11.77 -4.12
N ARG A 760 23.97 12.97 -4.22
CA ARG A 760 24.51 14.06 -5.04
C ARG A 760 25.23 15.08 -4.17
N LEU A 761 26.38 15.52 -4.63
CA LEU A 761 27.20 16.53 -4.00
C LEU A 761 27.37 17.71 -4.95
N GLN A 762 27.33 18.93 -4.41
CA GLN A 762 27.66 20.13 -5.17
C GLN A 762 29.10 20.57 -4.88
N VAL A 763 29.93 20.68 -5.92
CA VAL A 763 31.26 21.30 -5.83
C VAL A 763 31.20 22.73 -6.39
N ARG A 764 31.70 23.71 -5.62
CA ARG A 764 31.62 25.15 -5.93
C ARG A 764 32.98 25.82 -6.08
#